data_AF-A0A958BB24-F1
#
_entry.id   AF-A0A958BB24-F1
#
_cell.length_a   1.000
_cell.length_b   1.000
_cell.length_c   1.000
_cell.angle_alpha   90.00
_cell.angle_beta   90.00
_cell.angle_gamma   90.00
#
_symmetry.space_group_name_H-M   'P 1'
#
loop_
_entity.id
_entity.type
_entity.pdbx_description
1 polymer ?
#
loop_
_entity_poly.entity_id
_entity_poly.type
_entity_poly.pdbx_seq_one_letter_code
_entity_poly.pdbx_strand_id
1 'polypeptide(L)'
;MGLSRGGYRGILLPLVATVVFYTFWRGWREASIKFMILAGIALGVSQYTYLAARALPLTFAVFALLWTILILFHRNSLNPQLQTTNPQSPISSLQSPITNYQLPISTLRPLWLTLIIMAFISAIVFAPLGWIFYNDPSLFSARTGDVFFTPDTLSELLSHVSQAVRLFIDNGDPNWRHHLPGRPMLGWLGWLGFWPGLILCIRRWRQPVHLFLLVALLTLYLPALLSVPPVHALRLATLLPIYYIIFAIGLVTLVQWLVSYALRTMHYATRQRTVIIIVLIVLLLETGLTAYDYFVRWANAEETYVEYNTPLVDFVDQVADLTWESPVILPFQIYVHPTTRYLLHDQFIEQSAPETLSGPVQLVSLPDNFRMLNVANIPELPAYVWLARQPDGQGVVYVSRPPRLEEQDFLRQSIKTIEPETYTDRFGRDLAYFRTLPDPTPLLPMFTETTPQRLTDINWADQAQLVGYEVIPTVAQPNQPITLNLYWHSLTNLTFDSRLFLQIVDSGGNPINQWEGEAFREDMYRWRPNGILPTQHTLWLGPDTRPGPYLIRLGFFDRHTGERLPIQAINGTPAALPDGETLDSIDQIHLGLFYVTPDGTDPRSPALPLSATFADSIQLTGLTFPQSPNPPISQSPNPQSPVSNLQSLPITFHWQTLQPTPKPYTVFLQLLNQNGEVVSGWDSQPFNGLYPTNLWSPGEVVVDTFTLPLPEGGLPSGAYRLITGFYDFETGQRLLLADSSDFVVVSVFELN
;
A
#
# COMPACT_ATOMS: atom_id res chain seq x y z
N MET A 1 -1.26 4.83 29.39
CA MET A 1 -0.82 4.45 28.03
C MET A 1 -0.73 2.94 27.97
N GLY A 2 -1.36 2.31 26.98
CA GLY A 2 -1.37 0.84 26.81
C GLY A 2 -0.16 0.26 26.08
N LEU A 3 0.94 1.02 25.96
CA LEU A 3 2.06 0.70 25.07
C LEU A 3 2.63 -0.71 25.26
N SER A 4 2.63 -1.26 26.50
CA SER A 4 3.25 -2.53 26.86
C SER A 4 2.51 -3.80 26.38
N ARG A 5 1.38 -3.67 25.68
CA ARG A 5 0.52 -4.81 25.29
C ARG A 5 0.75 -5.33 23.87
N GLY A 6 1.60 -4.68 23.07
CA GLY A 6 2.05 -5.17 21.76
C GLY A 6 3.56 -5.26 21.69
N GLY A 7 4.14 -6.04 20.77
CA GLY A 7 5.59 -6.16 20.58
C GLY A 7 6.26 -4.94 19.92
N TYR A 8 5.98 -3.73 20.40
CA TYR A 8 6.49 -2.49 19.78
C TYR A 8 7.89 -2.12 20.28
N ARG A 9 8.77 -1.79 19.34
CA ARG A 9 10.11 -1.24 19.67
C ARG A 9 10.05 0.03 20.55
N GLY A 10 8.93 0.78 20.48
CA GLY A 10 8.69 1.99 21.29
C GLY A 10 8.48 1.78 22.79
N ILE A 11 8.22 0.55 23.26
CA ILE A 11 8.00 0.29 24.70
C ILE A 11 9.25 0.53 25.54
N LEU A 12 10.43 0.23 24.99
CA LEU A 12 11.69 0.37 25.73
C LEU A 12 12.11 1.83 25.87
N LEU A 13 11.56 2.73 25.05
CA LEU A 13 12.00 4.12 24.97
C LEU A 13 11.87 4.89 26.30
N PRO A 14 10.75 4.87 27.04
CA PRO A 14 10.65 5.58 28.31
C PRO A 14 11.66 5.06 29.35
N LEU A 15 11.90 3.75 29.38
CA LEU A 15 12.88 3.12 30.27
C LEU A 15 14.30 3.62 29.93
N VAL A 16 14.70 3.50 28.66
CA VAL A 16 16.03 3.92 28.21
C VAL A 16 16.21 5.43 28.41
N ALA A 17 15.22 6.26 28.05
CA ALA A 17 15.26 7.71 28.27
C ALA A 17 15.42 8.08 29.75
N THR A 18 14.77 7.34 30.67
CA THR A 18 14.96 7.54 32.11
C THR A 18 16.41 7.27 32.53
N VAL A 19 17.03 6.21 32.01
CA VAL A 19 18.45 5.91 32.25
C VAL A 19 19.34 7.01 31.71
N VAL A 20 19.06 7.54 30.50
CA VAL A 20 19.79 8.67 29.91
C VAL A 20 19.74 9.89 30.85
N PHE A 21 18.54 10.32 31.28
CA PHE A 21 18.40 11.49 32.16
C PHE A 21 19.11 11.28 33.49
N TYR A 22 18.94 10.12 34.12
CA TYR A 22 19.56 9.81 35.40
C TYR A 22 21.09 9.87 35.34
N THR A 23 21.68 9.18 34.34
CA THR A 23 23.14 9.08 34.19
C THR A 23 23.75 10.41 33.76
N PHE A 24 23.08 11.20 32.90
CA PHE A 24 23.49 12.56 32.57
C PHE A 24 23.59 13.45 33.82
N TRP A 25 22.52 13.51 34.62
CA TRP A 25 22.48 14.36 35.81
C TRP A 25 23.51 13.93 36.87
N ARG A 26 23.71 12.62 37.06
CA ARG A 26 24.77 12.07 37.91
C ARG A 26 26.16 12.44 37.39
N GLY A 27 26.42 12.24 36.10
CA GLY A 27 27.70 12.54 35.45
C GLY A 27 28.09 14.00 35.58
N TRP A 28 27.15 14.91 35.33
CA TRP A 28 27.38 16.34 35.50
C TRP A 28 27.58 16.73 36.96
N ARG A 29 26.70 16.27 37.86
CA ARG A 29 26.75 16.63 39.29
C ARG A 29 28.02 16.15 39.98
N GLU A 30 28.44 14.93 39.70
CA GLU A 30 29.54 14.27 40.39
C GLU A 30 30.87 14.39 39.61
N ALA A 31 30.85 15.03 38.43
CA ALA A 31 31.97 15.03 37.49
C ALA A 31 32.54 13.62 37.23
N SER A 32 31.65 12.62 37.23
CA SER A 32 32.02 11.19 37.19
C SER A 32 32.07 10.68 35.75
N ILE A 33 33.27 10.33 35.29
CA ILE A 33 33.47 9.77 33.94
C ILE A 33 32.68 8.48 33.71
N LYS A 34 32.48 7.67 34.76
CA LYS A 34 31.67 6.45 34.70
C LYS A 34 30.23 6.76 34.27
N PHE A 35 29.62 7.77 34.91
CA PHE A 35 28.26 8.18 34.57
C PHE A 35 28.18 8.93 33.23
N MET A 36 29.22 9.67 32.83
CA MET A 36 29.29 10.29 31.50
C MET A 36 29.32 9.23 30.38
N ILE A 37 30.10 8.16 30.56
CA ILE A 37 30.14 7.03 29.63
C ILE A 37 28.79 6.31 29.59
N LEU A 38 28.20 5.99 30.75
CA LEU A 38 26.88 5.34 30.82
C LEU A 38 25.79 6.20 30.16
N ALA A 39 25.84 7.52 30.31
CA ALA A 39 24.92 8.43 29.63
C ALA A 39 25.07 8.35 28.10
N GLY A 40 26.31 8.28 27.60
CA GLY A 40 26.56 8.13 26.17
C GLY A 40 26.09 6.78 25.63
N ILE A 41 26.33 5.69 26.36
CA ILE A 41 25.83 4.35 25.99
C ILE A 41 24.31 4.36 25.93
N ALA A 42 23.64 4.86 26.98
CA ALA A 42 22.19 4.90 27.03
C ALA A 42 21.60 5.78 25.92
N LEU A 43 22.21 6.92 25.62
CA LEU A 43 21.78 7.81 24.53
C LEU A 43 21.96 7.15 23.17
N GLY A 44 23.07 6.46 22.93
CA GLY A 44 23.27 5.69 21.70
C GLY A 44 22.26 4.54 21.56
N VAL A 45 22.05 3.75 22.61
CA VAL A 45 21.05 2.65 22.63
C VAL A 45 19.64 3.17 22.37
N SER A 46 19.28 4.33 22.92
CA SER A 46 17.95 4.92 22.68
C SER A 46 17.64 5.13 21.19
N GLN A 47 18.65 5.34 20.35
CA GLN A 47 18.45 5.56 18.92
C GLN A 47 17.96 4.30 18.19
N TYR A 48 18.12 3.11 18.80
CA TYR A 48 17.66 1.83 18.27
C TYR A 48 16.23 1.48 18.67
N THR A 49 15.60 2.25 19.58
CA THR A 49 14.26 1.90 20.07
C THR A 49 13.17 2.42 19.13
N TYR A 50 12.95 3.73 19.06
CA TYR A 50 11.84 4.32 18.32
C TYR A 50 12.21 5.68 17.77
N LEU A 51 11.55 6.07 16.67
CA LEU A 51 11.88 7.25 15.90
C LEU A 51 11.93 8.54 16.75
N ALA A 52 11.03 8.68 17.73
CA ALA A 52 11.00 9.84 18.63
C ALA A 52 12.27 9.98 19.50
N ALA A 53 13.06 8.93 19.68
CA ALA A 53 14.33 8.99 20.42
C ALA A 53 15.37 9.92 19.77
N ARG A 54 15.20 10.23 18.48
CA ARG A 54 16.07 11.16 17.73
C ARG A 54 16.00 12.59 18.25
N ALA A 55 14.95 12.96 18.99
CA ALA A 55 14.85 14.25 19.65
C ALA A 55 15.65 14.34 20.98
N LEU A 56 16.14 13.21 21.53
CA LEU A 56 16.90 13.20 22.79
C LEU A 56 18.21 14.00 22.69
N PRO A 57 19.09 13.80 21.69
CA PRO A 57 20.31 14.60 21.57
C PRO A 57 20.04 16.12 21.48
N LEU A 58 18.98 16.51 20.76
CA LEU A 58 18.58 17.91 20.61
C LEU A 58 18.25 18.55 21.96
N THR A 59 17.58 17.82 22.86
CA THR A 59 17.28 18.27 24.23
C THR A 59 18.54 18.74 24.96
N PHE A 60 19.60 17.93 24.91
CA PHE A 60 20.86 18.24 25.60
C PHE A 60 21.60 19.40 24.94
N ALA A 61 21.62 19.45 23.61
CA ALA A 61 22.26 20.54 22.87
C ALA A 61 21.59 21.90 23.14
N VAL A 62 20.26 21.96 23.04
CA VAL A 62 19.48 23.19 23.31
C VAL A 62 19.62 23.60 24.78
N PHE A 63 19.57 22.65 25.71
CA PHE A 63 19.79 22.93 27.13
C PHE A 63 21.18 23.52 27.38
N ALA A 64 22.23 22.91 26.83
CA ALA A 64 23.61 23.38 27.00
C ALA A 64 23.81 24.79 26.45
N LEU A 65 23.24 25.07 25.27
CA LEU A 65 23.29 26.39 24.66
C LEU A 65 22.60 27.44 25.53
N LEU A 66 21.33 27.22 25.89
CA LEU A 66 20.55 28.15 26.70
C LEU A 66 21.15 28.36 28.09
N TRP A 67 21.66 27.30 28.70
CA TRP A 67 22.33 27.38 30.00
C TRP A 67 23.65 28.14 29.92
N THR A 68 24.44 27.93 28.86
CA THR A 68 25.66 28.70 28.60
C THR A 68 25.38 30.18 28.43
N ILE A 69 24.36 30.52 27.62
CA ILE A 69 23.89 31.89 27.44
C ILE A 69 23.51 32.51 28.79
N LEU A 70 22.70 31.82 29.60
CA LEU A 70 22.27 32.33 30.90
C LEU A 70 23.43 32.60 31.85
N ILE A 71 24.41 31.69 31.94
CA ILE A 71 25.59 31.89 32.77
C ILE A 71 26.41 33.08 32.29
N LEU A 72 26.62 33.22 30.98
CA LEU A 72 27.39 34.34 30.42
C LEU A 72 26.73 35.69 30.69
N PHE A 73 25.41 35.78 30.58
CA PHE A 73 24.67 37.00 30.88
C PHE A 73 24.61 37.33 32.39
N HIS A 74 24.52 36.33 33.27
CA HIS A 74 24.47 36.55 34.73
C HIS A 74 25.85 36.73 35.39
N ARG A 75 26.94 36.28 34.75
CA ARG A 75 28.31 36.50 35.25
C ARG A 75 28.66 37.99 35.37
N ASN A 76 27.97 38.85 34.61
CA ASN A 76 28.12 40.30 34.68
C ASN A 76 27.27 40.97 35.77
N SER A 77 26.39 40.26 36.49
CA SER A 77 25.49 40.85 37.51
C SER A 77 25.64 40.29 38.93
N LEU A 78 26.63 39.44 39.21
CA LEU A 78 26.80 38.82 40.52
C LEU A 78 27.86 39.56 41.35
N ASN A 79 27.37 40.45 42.22
CA ASN A 79 28.13 41.04 43.33
C ASN A 79 28.40 39.96 44.40
N PRO A 80 29.64 39.73 44.85
CA PRO A 80 30.00 38.57 45.70
C PRO A 80 29.67 38.71 47.20
N GLN A 81 28.68 39.52 47.61
CA GLN A 81 28.45 39.85 49.03
C GLN A 81 27.26 39.19 49.74
N LEU A 82 26.54 38.24 49.13
CA LEU A 82 25.44 37.54 49.81
C LEU A 82 25.81 36.10 50.22
N GLN A 83 26.75 35.98 51.16
CA GLN A 83 27.01 34.72 51.88
C GLN A 83 27.21 34.97 53.37
N THR A 84 26.16 35.40 54.08
CA THR A 84 25.98 35.13 55.51
C THR A 84 24.49 35.22 55.86
N THR A 85 23.78 34.09 55.95
CA THR A 85 22.52 34.03 56.70
C THR A 85 22.57 32.89 57.72
N ASN A 86 22.25 33.30 58.96
CA ASN A 86 22.32 32.60 60.23
C ASN A 86 21.49 31.28 60.26
N PRO A 87 21.96 30.18 60.90
CA PRO A 87 21.26 28.89 60.95
C PRO A 87 20.24 28.79 62.11
N GLN A 88 19.42 29.82 62.34
CA GLN A 88 18.38 29.79 63.38
C GLN A 88 16.99 30.11 62.81
N SER A 89 16.39 29.14 62.13
CA SER A 89 14.93 29.07 61.97
C SER A 89 14.46 27.61 62.00
N PRO A 90 13.37 27.28 62.74
CA PRO A 90 12.92 25.90 62.96
C PRO A 90 12.19 25.25 61.76
N ILE A 91 12.26 25.85 60.57
CA ILE A 91 11.62 25.38 59.33
C ILE A 91 12.61 24.55 58.46
N SER A 92 13.88 24.47 58.84
CA SER A 92 14.95 23.82 58.07
C SER A 92 14.78 22.29 57.90
N SER A 93 14.01 21.61 58.75
CA SER A 93 13.82 20.14 58.68
C SER A 93 12.77 19.68 57.66
N LEU A 94 12.04 20.61 57.03
CA LEU A 94 11.06 20.33 55.97
C LEU A 94 11.41 21.02 54.64
N GLN A 95 12.58 21.66 54.54
CA GLN A 95 13.09 22.14 53.26
C GLN A 95 13.31 20.94 52.34
N SER A 96 12.69 20.98 51.17
CA SER A 96 12.77 19.89 50.19
C SER A 96 14.24 19.55 49.91
N PRO A 97 14.61 18.25 49.75
CA PRO A 97 15.93 17.88 49.25
C PRO A 97 16.23 18.55 47.91
N ILE A 98 15.20 18.94 47.16
CA ILE A 98 15.30 19.53 45.82
C ILE A 98 15.78 21.00 45.87
N THR A 99 15.60 21.72 46.98
CA THR A 99 15.96 23.15 47.10
C THR A 99 17.37 23.42 47.64
N ASN A 100 18.01 22.47 48.31
CA ASN A 100 19.33 22.67 48.93
C ASN A 100 20.52 22.10 48.16
N TYR A 101 20.31 21.56 46.95
CA TYR A 101 21.43 21.18 46.09
C TYR A 101 21.96 22.40 45.34
N GLN A 102 22.85 23.14 46.00
CA GLN A 102 23.85 23.95 45.31
C GLN A 102 24.77 23.00 44.53
N LEU A 103 24.32 22.56 43.35
CA LEU A 103 25.27 22.21 42.28
C LEU A 103 26.27 23.39 42.19
N PRO A 104 27.56 23.19 41.88
CA PRO A 104 28.45 24.29 41.54
C PRO A 104 27.98 24.93 40.22
N ILE A 105 26.90 25.72 40.33
CA ILE A 105 26.04 26.35 39.31
C ILE A 105 26.84 27.31 38.40
N SER A 106 28.12 27.55 38.70
CA SER A 106 29.02 28.43 37.98
C SER A 106 29.98 27.73 36.99
N THR A 107 30.04 26.40 36.93
CA THR A 107 31.08 25.71 36.14
C THR A 107 30.53 25.11 34.84
N LEU A 108 30.72 25.84 33.73
CA LEU A 108 30.41 25.35 32.38
C LEU A 108 31.27 24.15 31.96
N ARG A 109 32.50 24.05 32.47
CA ARG A 109 33.46 23.01 32.11
C ARG A 109 32.97 21.57 32.36
N PRO A 110 32.49 21.18 33.56
CA PRO A 110 31.97 19.82 33.79
C PRO A 110 30.72 19.49 32.97
N LEU A 111 29.87 20.48 32.65
CA LEU A 111 28.73 20.29 31.76
C LEU A 111 29.21 19.92 30.35
N TRP A 112 30.04 20.77 29.75
CA TRP A 112 30.56 20.53 28.40
C TRP A 112 31.40 19.25 28.33
N LEU A 113 32.20 18.93 29.36
CA LEU A 113 32.92 17.66 29.43
C LEU A 113 31.96 16.46 29.44
N THR A 114 30.89 16.52 30.23
CA THR A 114 29.85 15.48 30.26
C THR A 114 29.23 15.31 28.88
N LEU A 115 28.84 16.40 28.22
CA LEU A 115 28.20 16.37 26.92
C LEU A 115 29.12 15.87 25.81
N ILE A 116 30.39 16.27 25.80
CA ILE A 116 31.37 15.81 24.82
C ILE A 116 31.61 14.31 24.94
N ILE A 117 31.85 13.81 26.16
CA ILE A 117 32.05 12.37 26.40
C ILE A 117 30.78 11.59 26.06
N MET A 118 29.62 12.08 26.51
CA MET A 118 28.32 11.48 26.20
C MET A 118 28.08 11.42 24.69
N ALA A 119 28.32 12.50 23.95
CA ALA A 119 28.15 12.57 22.51
C ALA A 119 29.11 11.63 21.77
N PHE A 120 30.38 11.59 22.17
CA PHE A 120 31.39 10.71 21.58
C PHE A 120 31.02 9.23 21.76
N ILE A 121 30.68 8.81 22.99
CA ILE A 121 30.27 7.43 23.26
C ILE A 121 28.94 7.10 22.57
N SER A 122 27.98 8.04 22.56
CA SER A 122 26.72 7.86 21.84
C SER A 122 26.94 7.68 20.34
N ALA A 123 27.89 8.40 19.74
CA ALA A 123 28.23 8.25 18.32
C ALA A 123 28.82 6.87 18.02
N ILE A 124 29.67 6.33 18.89
CA ILE A 124 30.22 4.96 18.75
C ILE A 124 29.09 3.93 18.79
N VAL A 125 28.19 4.02 19.77
CA VAL A 125 27.07 3.08 19.90
C VAL A 125 26.07 3.23 18.75
N PHE A 126 25.85 4.44 18.24
CA PHE A 126 25.01 4.73 17.08
C PHE A 126 25.64 4.32 15.74
N ALA A 127 26.96 4.13 15.67
CA ALA A 127 27.68 3.95 14.41
C ALA A 127 27.13 2.84 13.50
N PRO A 128 26.72 1.64 13.98
CA PRO A 128 26.09 0.64 13.13
C PRO A 128 24.80 1.13 12.45
N LEU A 129 23.91 1.79 13.22
CA LEU A 129 22.68 2.38 12.69
C LEU A 129 22.97 3.54 11.72
N GLY A 130 23.97 4.36 12.04
CA GLY A 130 24.44 5.45 11.19
C GLY A 130 25.05 4.95 9.88
N TRP A 131 25.75 3.81 9.90
CA TRP A 131 26.30 3.16 8.71
C TRP A 131 25.19 2.64 7.79
N ILE A 132 24.16 1.98 8.34
CA ILE A 132 22.99 1.56 7.56
C ILE A 132 22.33 2.78 6.91
N PHE A 133 22.11 3.86 7.68
CA PHE A 133 21.54 5.10 7.17
C PHE A 133 22.37 5.74 6.05
N TYR A 134 23.70 5.70 6.16
CA TYR A 134 24.59 6.26 5.13
C TYR A 134 24.50 5.50 3.80
N ASN A 135 24.37 4.17 3.85
CA ASN A 135 24.31 3.35 2.64
C ASN A 135 22.90 3.33 2.02
N ASP A 136 21.86 3.42 2.84
CA ASP A 136 20.49 3.41 2.38
C ASP A 136 19.61 4.37 3.20
N PRO A 137 19.58 5.66 2.80
CA PRO A 137 18.73 6.66 3.45
C PRO A 137 17.23 6.35 3.32
N SER A 138 16.83 5.60 2.29
CA SER A 138 15.43 5.34 1.96
C SER A 138 14.71 4.53 3.05
N LEU A 139 15.42 3.59 3.68
CA LEU A 139 14.94 2.75 4.80
C LEU A 139 14.40 3.57 5.99
N PHE A 140 14.77 4.85 6.09
CA PHE A 140 14.33 5.75 7.14
C PHE A 140 13.40 6.87 6.66
N SER A 141 13.46 7.28 5.39
CA SER A 141 12.56 8.31 4.82
C SER A 141 11.22 7.75 4.35
N ALA A 142 11.15 6.49 3.87
CA ALA A 142 9.94 5.87 3.30
C ALA A 142 8.73 5.91 4.26
N ARG A 143 8.96 5.75 5.58
CA ARG A 143 7.90 5.91 6.61
C ARG A 143 7.74 7.32 7.17
N THR A 144 8.71 8.21 6.95
CA THR A 144 8.68 9.56 7.53
C THR A 144 7.95 10.55 6.60
N GLY A 145 8.02 10.34 5.27
CA GLY A 145 7.36 11.19 4.27
C GLY A 145 5.83 11.20 4.39
N ASP A 146 5.20 10.03 4.55
CA ASP A 146 3.73 9.89 4.60
C ASP A 146 3.09 10.38 5.92
N VAL A 147 3.92 10.76 6.91
CA VAL A 147 3.47 11.00 8.29
C VAL A 147 3.91 12.37 8.81
N PHE A 148 4.67 13.14 8.02
CA PHE A 148 5.13 14.47 8.41
C PHE A 148 4.05 15.52 8.16
N PHE A 149 3.88 16.46 9.09
CA PHE A 149 2.93 17.56 8.95
C PHE A 149 3.61 18.78 8.31
N THR A 150 3.20 19.15 7.10
CA THR A 150 3.60 20.37 6.39
C THR A 150 2.43 21.34 6.30
N PRO A 151 2.33 22.35 7.17
CA PRO A 151 1.22 23.30 7.14
C PRO A 151 1.32 24.22 5.93
N ASP A 152 0.22 24.39 5.19
CA ASP A 152 0.12 25.38 4.11
C ASP A 152 -0.18 26.78 4.67
N THR A 153 -0.76 26.85 5.87
CA THR A 153 -1.19 28.11 6.50
C THR A 153 -0.86 28.16 7.99
N LEU A 154 -0.69 29.38 8.53
CA LEU A 154 -0.52 29.60 9.97
C LEU A 154 -1.73 29.09 10.78
N SER A 155 -2.94 29.21 10.25
CA SER A 155 -4.16 28.68 10.88
C SER A 155 -4.12 27.17 11.04
N GLU A 156 -3.60 26.46 10.04
CA GLU A 156 -3.46 25.01 10.09
C GLU A 156 -2.43 24.58 11.14
N LEU A 157 -1.27 25.27 11.18
CA LEU A 157 -0.25 25.06 12.21
C LEU A 157 -0.82 25.30 13.62
N LEU A 158 -1.54 26.39 13.84
CA LEU A 158 -2.13 26.71 15.14
C LEU A 158 -3.20 25.69 15.55
N SER A 159 -4.02 25.22 14.61
CA SER A 159 -4.99 24.16 14.84
C SER A 159 -4.29 22.85 15.23
N HIS A 160 -3.23 22.48 14.52
CA HIS A 160 -2.45 21.26 14.78
C HIS A 160 -1.79 21.28 16.17
N VAL A 161 -1.14 22.40 16.52
CA VAL A 161 -0.56 22.63 17.86
C VAL A 161 -1.64 22.58 18.95
N SER A 162 -2.80 23.22 18.71
CA SER A 162 -3.92 23.21 19.64
C SER A 162 -4.42 21.79 19.92
N GLN A 163 -4.63 20.99 18.87
CA GLN A 163 -5.03 19.59 19.00
C GLN A 163 -4.02 18.77 19.79
N ALA A 164 -2.73 18.96 19.53
CA ALA A 164 -1.67 18.30 20.29
C ALA A 164 -1.72 18.68 21.77
N VAL A 165 -1.84 19.97 22.13
CA VAL A 165 -1.93 20.40 23.54
C VAL A 165 -3.16 19.82 24.23
N ARG A 166 -4.31 19.78 23.53
CA ARG A 166 -5.57 19.22 24.05
C ARG A 166 -5.48 17.74 24.42
N LEU A 167 -4.52 17.00 23.88
CA LEU A 167 -4.20 15.63 24.28
C LEU A 167 -3.96 15.47 25.79
N PHE A 168 -3.42 16.49 26.45
CA PHE A 168 -3.12 16.49 27.88
C PHE A 168 -4.27 17.05 28.73
N ILE A 169 -5.29 17.63 28.09
CA ILE A 169 -6.38 18.36 28.75
C ILE A 169 -7.69 17.62 28.55
N ASP A 170 -8.26 17.58 27.35
CA ASP A 170 -9.65 17.15 27.15
C ASP A 170 -9.85 16.23 25.95
N ASN A 171 -8.85 16.05 25.08
CA ASN A 171 -9.00 15.33 23.82
C ASN A 171 -7.88 14.32 23.59
N GLY A 172 -7.99 13.16 24.25
CA GLY A 172 -7.04 12.06 24.18
C GLY A 172 -6.80 11.45 22.80
N ASP A 173 -5.82 10.55 22.73
CA ASP A 173 -5.52 9.75 21.52
C ASP A 173 -6.75 8.92 21.14
N PRO A 174 -7.34 9.11 19.94
CA PRO A 174 -8.50 8.35 19.50
C PRO A 174 -8.15 6.91 19.12
N ASN A 175 -6.87 6.58 18.97
CA ASN A 175 -6.43 5.26 18.58
C ASN A 175 -6.58 4.26 19.73
N TRP A 176 -7.58 3.41 19.59
CA TRP A 176 -7.90 2.31 20.50
C TRP A 176 -6.74 1.34 20.73
N ARG A 177 -5.72 1.27 19.87
CA ARG A 177 -4.51 0.42 20.10
C ARG A 177 -3.60 0.96 21.19
N HIS A 178 -3.59 2.28 21.42
CA HIS A 178 -2.58 2.93 22.26
C HIS A 178 -3.18 3.56 23.54
N HIS A 179 -4.44 3.99 23.48
CA HIS A 179 -5.13 4.67 24.57
C HIS A 179 -6.62 4.37 24.57
N LEU A 180 -7.30 4.69 25.68
CA LEU A 180 -8.76 4.72 25.70
C LEU A 180 -9.21 6.01 24.96
N PRO A 181 -9.99 5.93 23.87
CA PRO A 181 -10.27 7.10 23.04
C PRO A 181 -10.89 8.26 23.78
N GLY A 182 -10.45 9.47 23.43
CA GLY A 182 -10.91 10.71 24.02
C GLY A 182 -10.45 10.92 25.47
N ARG A 183 -9.96 9.89 26.18
CA ARG A 183 -9.42 10.05 27.53
C ARG A 183 -8.13 10.86 27.46
N PRO A 184 -8.05 12.02 28.14
CA PRO A 184 -6.82 12.80 28.17
C PRO A 184 -5.66 11.99 28.73
N MET A 185 -4.46 12.23 28.22
CA MET A 185 -3.26 11.57 28.73
C MET A 185 -3.02 11.87 30.22
N LEU A 186 -3.50 13.03 30.68
CA LEU A 186 -3.47 13.40 32.09
C LEU A 186 -4.88 13.31 32.66
N GLY A 187 -5.08 12.43 33.64
CA GLY A 187 -6.28 12.48 34.46
C GLY A 187 -6.32 13.76 35.29
N TRP A 188 -7.46 13.99 35.97
CA TRP A 188 -7.65 15.13 36.87
C TRP A 188 -6.58 15.21 37.97
N LEU A 189 -6.09 14.08 38.49
CA LEU A 189 -4.94 14.05 39.41
C LEU A 189 -3.64 14.47 38.73
N GLY A 190 -3.44 14.02 37.49
CA GLY A 190 -2.35 14.46 36.63
C GLY A 190 -2.30 15.98 36.52
N TRP A 191 -3.44 16.66 36.35
CA TRP A 191 -3.51 18.11 36.31
C TRP A 191 -3.05 18.78 37.62
N LEU A 192 -3.44 18.22 38.78
CA LEU A 192 -3.07 18.77 40.09
C LEU A 192 -1.57 18.72 40.35
N GLY A 193 -0.86 17.73 39.80
CA GLY A 193 0.60 17.68 39.90
C GLY A 193 1.30 18.42 38.76
N PHE A 194 0.90 18.18 37.51
CA PHE A 194 1.63 18.64 36.34
C PHE A 194 1.56 20.16 36.16
N TRP A 195 0.37 20.79 36.20
CA TRP A 195 0.25 22.22 35.92
C TRP A 195 0.94 23.10 36.98
N PRO A 196 0.79 22.86 38.29
CA PRO A 196 1.57 23.58 39.30
C PRO A 196 3.08 23.33 39.14
N GLY A 197 3.48 22.10 38.82
CA GLY A 197 4.87 21.75 38.53
C GLY A 197 5.43 22.54 37.34
N LEU A 198 4.66 22.65 36.26
CA LEU A 198 5.04 23.42 35.07
C LEU A 198 5.15 24.91 35.38
N ILE A 199 4.19 25.49 36.10
CA ILE A 199 4.23 26.89 36.55
C ILE A 199 5.49 27.15 37.40
N LEU A 200 5.86 26.22 38.28
CA LEU A 200 7.09 26.32 39.08
C LEU A 200 8.34 26.23 38.20
N CYS A 201 8.36 25.34 37.22
CA CYS A 201 9.45 25.26 36.25
C CYS A 201 9.62 26.57 35.48
N ILE A 202 8.52 27.16 35.02
CA ILE A 202 8.51 28.47 34.33
C ILE A 202 9.00 29.57 35.27
N ARG A 203 8.55 29.61 36.54
CA ARG A 203 9.01 30.63 37.50
C ARG A 203 10.48 30.48 37.89
N ARG A 204 10.96 29.25 37.98
CA ARG A 204 12.33 28.89 38.40
C ARG A 204 13.23 28.52 37.23
N TRP A 205 12.90 28.95 36.02
CA TRP A 205 13.64 28.63 34.78
C TRP A 205 15.13 29.00 34.82
N ARG A 206 15.52 29.93 35.69
CA ARG A 206 16.93 30.27 35.94
C ARG A 206 17.72 29.21 36.71
N GLN A 207 17.05 28.16 37.19
CA GLN A 207 17.68 26.99 37.80
C GLN A 207 17.85 25.90 36.72
N PRO A 208 19.00 25.19 36.70
CA PRO A 208 19.35 24.30 35.59
C PRO A 208 18.36 23.15 35.42
N VAL A 209 17.87 22.58 36.52
CA VAL A 209 16.89 21.47 36.49
C VAL A 209 15.58 21.92 35.85
N HIS A 210 15.06 23.07 36.24
CA HIS A 210 13.80 23.59 35.71
C HIS A 210 13.93 24.01 34.24
N LEU A 211 15.05 24.62 33.86
CA LEU A 211 15.34 24.91 32.45
C LEU A 211 15.39 23.64 31.62
N PHE A 212 16.10 22.61 32.10
CA PHE A 212 16.19 21.33 31.41
C PHE A 212 14.82 20.71 31.20
N LEU A 213 13.95 20.72 32.22
CA LEU A 213 12.60 20.17 32.10
C LEU A 213 11.75 20.93 31.08
N LEU A 214 11.87 22.26 31.00
CA LEU A 214 11.19 23.07 29.98
C LEU A 214 11.73 22.79 28.58
N VAL A 215 13.06 22.72 28.42
CA VAL A 215 13.69 22.39 27.14
C VAL A 215 13.27 21.00 26.69
N ALA A 216 13.38 20.00 27.58
CA ALA A 216 12.99 18.63 27.29
C ALA A 216 11.50 18.50 26.96
N LEU A 217 10.63 19.26 27.65
CA LEU A 217 9.21 19.31 27.33
C LEU A 217 8.97 19.85 25.91
N LEU A 218 9.73 20.85 25.45
CA LEU A 218 9.57 21.41 24.10
C LEU A 218 10.19 20.51 23.02
N THR A 219 11.44 20.07 23.21
CA THR A 219 12.20 19.32 22.21
C THR A 219 11.66 17.90 22.03
N LEU A 220 11.27 17.21 23.10
CA LEU A 220 10.75 15.84 23.02
C LEU A 220 9.30 15.77 22.55
N TYR A 221 8.60 16.90 22.55
CA TYR A 221 7.25 17.04 22.03
C TYR A 221 7.24 17.33 20.52
N LEU A 222 8.33 17.88 19.99
CA LEU A 222 8.47 18.23 18.59
C LEU A 222 8.13 17.08 17.61
N PRO A 223 8.56 15.82 17.82
CA PRO A 223 8.19 14.71 16.93
C PRO A 223 6.69 14.45 16.86
N ALA A 224 5.92 14.77 17.91
CA ALA A 224 4.47 14.64 17.90
C ALA A 224 3.81 15.82 17.17
N LEU A 225 4.33 17.05 17.31
CA LEU A 225 3.82 18.24 16.61
C LEU A 225 4.04 18.24 15.11
N LEU A 226 5.07 17.56 14.64
CA LEU A 226 5.43 17.51 13.22
C LEU A 226 4.81 16.30 12.52
N SER A 227 3.74 15.74 13.06
CA SER A 227 3.29 14.41 12.65
C SER A 227 1.77 14.30 12.50
N VAL A 228 1.30 13.56 11.49
CA VAL A 228 -0.12 13.32 11.22
C VAL A 228 -0.50 11.91 11.67
N PRO A 229 -1.59 11.70 12.43
CA PRO A 229 -2.46 12.72 13.04
C PRO A 229 -1.77 13.45 14.21
N PRO A 230 -2.23 14.68 14.57
CA PRO A 230 -1.68 15.50 15.66
C PRO A 230 -1.80 14.86 17.06
N VAL A 231 -2.69 13.88 17.21
CA VAL A 231 -3.11 13.31 18.49
C VAL A 231 -2.67 11.84 18.52
N HIS A 232 -1.42 11.58 18.94
CA HIS A 232 -0.85 10.23 18.92
C HIS A 232 0.08 9.96 20.12
N ALA A 233 -0.35 9.09 21.05
CA ALA A 233 0.30 8.82 22.32
C ALA A 233 1.67 8.14 22.18
N LEU A 234 1.83 7.20 21.22
CA LEU A 234 3.10 6.51 20.97
C LEU A 234 4.25 7.48 20.65
N ARG A 235 3.97 8.58 19.94
CA ARG A 235 4.98 9.59 19.59
C ARG A 235 5.49 10.39 20.80
N LEU A 236 4.74 10.39 21.89
CA LEU A 236 5.06 11.07 23.14
C LEU A 236 5.70 10.14 24.18
N ALA A 237 6.03 8.90 23.83
CA ALA A 237 6.66 7.95 24.75
C ALA A 237 7.97 8.48 25.36
N THR A 238 8.78 9.22 24.59
CA THR A 238 10.00 9.90 25.07
C THR A 238 9.73 10.91 26.19
N LEU A 239 8.56 11.53 26.19
CA LEU A 239 8.22 12.61 27.11
C LEU A 239 7.78 12.10 28.49
N LEU A 240 7.37 10.83 28.61
CA LEU A 240 6.84 10.25 29.84
C LEU A 240 7.71 10.52 31.09
N PRO A 241 9.06 10.32 31.07
CA PRO A 241 9.87 10.58 32.25
C PRO A 241 9.84 12.06 32.67
N ILE A 242 9.90 12.98 31.70
CA ILE A 242 9.87 14.44 31.95
C ILE A 242 8.52 14.83 32.54
N TYR A 243 7.43 14.30 31.97
CA TYR A 243 6.08 14.51 32.47
C TYR A 243 5.97 14.11 33.96
N TYR A 244 6.39 12.90 34.32
CA TYR A 244 6.30 12.42 35.70
C TYR A 244 7.20 13.19 36.68
N ILE A 245 8.35 13.70 36.23
CA ILE A 245 9.19 14.57 37.05
C ILE A 245 8.50 15.91 37.33
N ILE A 246 7.93 16.55 36.31
CA ILE A 246 7.19 17.82 36.48
C ILE A 246 5.98 17.61 37.40
N PHE A 247 5.23 16.52 37.19
CA PHE A 247 4.12 16.11 38.04
C PHE A 247 4.55 15.96 39.51
N ALA A 248 5.66 15.26 39.76
CA ALA A 248 6.17 15.04 41.12
C ALA A 248 6.58 16.36 41.80
N ILE A 249 7.19 17.30 41.07
CA ILE A 249 7.54 18.64 41.59
C ILE A 249 6.30 19.39 42.05
N GLY A 250 5.25 19.41 41.23
CA GLY A 250 4.00 20.09 41.59
C GLY A 250 3.27 19.41 42.73
N LEU A 251 3.18 18.08 42.74
CA LEU A 251 2.53 17.32 43.81
C LEU A 251 3.23 17.53 45.16
N VAL A 252 4.57 17.44 45.20
CA VAL A 252 5.34 17.71 46.43
C VAL A 252 5.10 19.15 46.92
N THR A 253 5.07 20.11 46.01
CA THR A 253 4.83 21.52 46.37
C THR A 253 3.43 21.73 46.92
N LEU A 254 2.42 21.09 46.31
CA LEU A 254 1.02 21.16 46.76
C LEU A 254 0.87 20.53 48.15
N VAL A 255 1.49 19.36 48.39
CA VAL A 255 1.49 18.70 49.68
C VAL A 255 2.17 19.58 50.75
N GLN A 256 3.33 20.18 50.44
CA GLN A 256 4.01 21.08 51.37
C GLN A 256 3.15 22.31 51.72
N TRP A 257 2.45 22.87 50.75
CA TRP A 257 1.52 23.97 50.96
C TRP A 257 0.35 23.57 51.87
N LEU A 258 -0.30 22.42 51.59
CA LEU A 258 -1.39 21.87 52.42
C LEU A 258 -0.94 21.61 53.87
N VAL A 259 0.25 21.03 54.04
CA VAL A 259 0.85 20.78 55.37
C VAL A 259 1.07 22.08 56.13
N SER A 260 1.55 23.11 55.45
CA SER A 260 1.89 24.41 56.05
C SER A 260 0.65 25.26 56.36
N TYR A 261 -0.44 25.05 55.63
CA TYR A 261 -1.67 25.83 55.78
C TYR A 261 -2.73 25.10 56.62
N ALA A 262 -3.16 23.91 56.18
CA ALA A 262 -4.32 23.20 56.71
C ALA A 262 -4.00 22.27 57.89
N LEU A 263 -2.79 21.70 57.92
CA LEU A 263 -2.39 20.74 58.97
C LEU A 263 -1.41 21.35 60.00
N ARG A 264 -1.27 22.68 60.00
CA ARG A 264 -0.29 23.40 60.82
C ARG A 264 -0.48 23.23 62.33
N THR A 265 -1.72 22.99 62.77
CA THR A 265 -2.11 22.84 64.18
C THR A 265 -1.95 21.40 64.69
N MET A 266 -1.69 20.43 63.81
CA MET A 266 -1.50 19.03 64.19
C MET A 266 -0.08 18.78 64.71
N HIS A 267 0.06 17.87 65.68
CA HIS A 267 1.36 17.35 66.12
C HIS A 267 2.13 16.72 64.95
N TYR A 268 3.47 16.89 64.93
CA TYR A 268 4.33 16.51 63.80
C TYR A 268 4.12 15.05 63.32
N ALA A 269 4.10 14.08 64.23
CA ALA A 269 3.93 12.67 63.89
C ALA A 269 2.55 12.39 63.29
N THR A 270 1.49 12.97 63.85
CA THR A 270 0.12 12.87 63.32
C THR A 270 0.02 13.50 61.95
N ARG A 271 0.60 14.68 61.77
CA ARG A 271 0.64 15.40 60.48
C ARG A 271 1.30 14.59 59.38
N GLN A 272 2.47 14.01 59.64
CA GLN A 272 3.19 13.14 58.69
C GLN A 272 2.33 11.93 58.29
N ARG A 273 1.72 11.25 59.27
CA ARG A 273 0.82 10.11 59.00
C ARG A 273 -0.38 10.52 58.17
N THR A 274 -1.04 11.63 58.50
CA THR A 274 -2.20 12.14 57.75
C THR A 274 -1.83 12.43 56.29
N VAL A 275 -0.69 13.07 56.03
CA VAL A 275 -0.22 13.34 54.67
C VAL A 275 0.04 12.07 53.89
N ILE A 276 0.76 11.12 54.49
CA ILE A 276 1.06 9.83 53.86
C ILE A 276 -0.25 9.10 53.52
N ILE A 277 -1.21 9.08 54.45
CA ILE A 277 -2.53 8.45 54.22
C ILE A 277 -3.26 9.13 53.06
N ILE A 278 -3.33 10.47 53.03
CA ILE A 278 -3.98 11.20 51.93
C ILE A 278 -3.33 10.88 50.59
N VAL A 279 -1.99 10.93 50.52
CA VAL A 279 -1.24 10.62 49.29
C VAL A 279 -1.47 9.16 48.86
N LEU A 280 -1.45 8.21 49.80
CA LEU A 280 -1.72 6.81 49.52
C LEU A 280 -3.15 6.59 49.02
N ILE A 281 -4.15 7.21 49.64
CA ILE A 281 -5.56 7.12 49.19
C ILE A 281 -5.68 7.65 47.76
N VAL A 282 -5.09 8.81 47.47
CA VAL A 282 -5.12 9.41 46.13
C VAL A 282 -4.45 8.51 45.09
N LEU A 283 -3.28 7.95 45.40
CA LEU A 283 -2.56 7.04 44.51
C LEU A 283 -3.32 5.72 44.31
N LEU A 284 -3.90 5.15 45.37
CA LEU A 284 -4.69 3.92 45.29
C LEU A 284 -5.96 4.13 44.47
N LEU A 285 -6.64 5.27 44.65
CA LEU A 285 -7.83 5.63 43.87
C LEU A 285 -7.48 5.76 42.39
N GLU A 286 -6.44 6.51 42.04
CA GLU A 286 -6.01 6.68 40.63
C GLU A 286 -5.58 5.37 40.00
N THR A 287 -4.86 4.54 40.76
CA THR A 287 -4.42 3.22 40.32
C THR A 287 -5.63 2.32 40.08
N GLY A 288 -6.61 2.32 40.98
CA GLY A 288 -7.85 1.56 40.85
C GLY A 288 -8.69 2.00 39.65
N LEU A 289 -8.89 3.31 39.47
CA LEU A 289 -9.62 3.86 38.32
C LEU A 289 -8.90 3.53 37.00
N THR A 290 -7.58 3.71 36.95
CA THR A 290 -6.80 3.39 35.76
C THR A 290 -6.79 1.89 35.48
N ALA A 291 -6.72 1.04 36.51
CA ALA A 291 -6.80 -0.40 36.35
C ALA A 291 -8.17 -0.82 35.80
N TYR A 292 -9.26 -0.26 36.34
CA TYR A 292 -10.61 -0.50 35.82
C TYR A 292 -10.75 -0.06 34.37
N ASP A 293 -10.30 1.14 34.02
CA ASP A 293 -10.40 1.66 32.66
C ASP A 293 -9.67 0.77 31.64
N TYR A 294 -8.48 0.27 31.95
CA TYR A 294 -7.66 -0.47 30.98
C TYR A 294 -7.85 -1.99 31.01
N PHE A 295 -8.21 -2.57 32.16
CA PHE A 295 -8.36 -4.02 32.30
C PHE A 295 -9.82 -4.47 32.35
N VAL A 296 -10.77 -3.55 32.53
CA VAL A 296 -12.20 -3.86 32.47
C VAL A 296 -12.82 -3.14 31.28
N ARG A 297 -12.87 -1.80 31.26
CA ARG A 297 -13.58 -1.04 30.21
C ARG A 297 -12.95 -1.22 28.83
N TRP A 298 -11.66 -0.94 28.68
CA TRP A 298 -10.96 -1.01 27.40
C TRP A 298 -10.79 -2.46 26.90
N ALA A 299 -10.43 -3.40 27.79
CA ALA A 299 -10.21 -4.81 27.43
C ALA A 299 -11.48 -5.52 26.95
N ASN A 300 -12.65 -5.11 27.46
CA ASN A 300 -13.95 -5.63 27.05
C ASN A 300 -14.67 -4.73 26.04
N ALA A 301 -14.02 -3.67 25.53
CA ALA A 301 -14.59 -2.86 24.46
C ALA A 301 -14.53 -3.61 23.12
N GLU A 302 -15.53 -3.38 22.28
CA GLU A 302 -15.68 -3.97 20.96
C GLU A 302 -14.58 -3.47 20.01
N GLU A 303 -14.28 -2.18 20.07
CA GLU A 303 -13.30 -1.54 19.22
C GLU A 303 -11.88 -2.06 19.49
N THR A 304 -11.54 -2.28 20.77
CA THR A 304 -10.28 -2.92 21.15
C THR A 304 -10.17 -4.33 20.55
N TYR A 305 -11.26 -5.08 20.54
CA TYR A 305 -11.30 -6.42 19.97
C TYR A 305 -11.05 -6.39 18.45
N VAL A 306 -11.68 -5.47 17.72
CA VAL A 306 -11.46 -5.29 16.28
C VAL A 306 -10.03 -4.82 15.97
N GLU A 307 -9.53 -3.83 16.70
CA GLU A 307 -8.22 -3.23 16.44
C GLU A 307 -7.04 -4.18 16.59
N TYR A 308 -7.16 -5.18 17.46
CA TYR A 308 -6.13 -6.20 17.66
C TYR A 308 -6.30 -7.41 16.73
N ASN A 309 -7.14 -7.30 15.69
CA ASN A 309 -7.46 -8.36 14.73
C ASN A 309 -8.01 -9.63 15.40
N THR A 310 -8.53 -9.54 16.63
CA THR A 310 -9.12 -10.67 17.35
C THR A 310 -10.27 -11.34 16.57
N PRO A 311 -11.15 -10.62 15.82
CA PRO A 311 -12.12 -11.28 14.94
C PRO A 311 -11.52 -12.32 13.98
N LEU A 312 -10.30 -12.07 13.48
CA LEU A 312 -9.62 -12.99 12.57
C LEU A 312 -9.04 -14.20 13.31
N VAL A 313 -8.64 -14.03 14.57
CA VAL A 313 -8.20 -15.13 15.44
C VAL A 313 -9.39 -16.05 15.74
N ASP A 314 -10.48 -15.48 16.24
CA ASP A 314 -11.71 -16.22 16.54
C ASP A 314 -12.24 -16.92 15.27
N PHE A 315 -12.19 -16.25 14.12
CA PHE A 315 -12.51 -16.83 12.82
C PHE A 315 -11.60 -18.01 12.46
N VAL A 316 -10.27 -17.90 12.64
CA VAL A 316 -9.35 -19.01 12.37
C VAL A 316 -9.61 -20.19 13.28
N ASP A 317 -9.89 -19.97 14.56
CA ASP A 317 -10.23 -21.05 15.49
C ASP A 317 -11.46 -21.82 14.98
N GLN A 318 -12.48 -21.12 14.47
CA GLN A 318 -13.63 -21.76 13.83
C GLN A 318 -13.25 -22.54 12.55
N VAL A 319 -12.29 -22.03 11.76
CA VAL A 319 -11.83 -22.71 10.54
C VAL A 319 -10.97 -23.93 10.86
N ALA A 320 -10.15 -23.85 11.91
CA ALA A 320 -9.24 -24.90 12.36
C ALA A 320 -9.97 -26.14 12.87
N ASP A 321 -11.14 -25.94 13.50
CA ASP A 321 -12.02 -26.98 14.02
C ASP A 321 -12.74 -27.78 12.91
N LEU A 322 -12.55 -27.43 11.63
CA LEU A 322 -13.23 -28.08 10.51
C LEU A 322 -12.60 -29.43 10.12
N THR A 323 -13.46 -30.42 9.91
CA THR A 323 -13.11 -31.80 9.57
C THR A 323 -12.79 -31.96 8.07
N TRP A 324 -12.13 -33.07 7.71
CA TRP A 324 -11.77 -33.40 6.32
C TRP A 324 -12.98 -33.58 5.38
N GLU A 325 -14.18 -33.82 5.92
CA GLU A 325 -15.43 -33.99 5.15
C GLU A 325 -16.07 -32.66 4.73
N SER A 326 -15.55 -31.52 5.19
CA SER A 326 -16.14 -30.19 4.95
C SER A 326 -15.08 -29.19 4.47
N PRO A 327 -14.67 -29.28 3.20
CA PRO A 327 -13.81 -28.30 2.56
C PRO A 327 -14.32 -26.86 2.75
N VAL A 328 -13.39 -25.93 3.03
CA VAL A 328 -13.71 -24.54 3.37
C VAL A 328 -13.26 -23.61 2.28
N ILE A 329 -14.17 -22.81 1.75
CA ILE A 329 -13.85 -21.81 0.74
C ILE A 329 -13.87 -20.43 1.38
N LEU A 330 -12.74 -19.73 1.30
CA LEU A 330 -12.51 -18.41 1.89
C LEU A 330 -12.08 -17.41 0.81
N PRO A 331 -12.41 -16.11 0.94
CA PRO A 331 -11.79 -15.07 0.14
C PRO A 331 -10.28 -15.12 0.26
N PHE A 332 -9.58 -14.95 -0.86
CA PHE A 332 -8.13 -14.90 -0.88
C PHE A 332 -7.59 -13.83 0.07
N GLN A 333 -8.23 -12.65 0.15
CA GLN A 333 -7.78 -11.57 1.04
C GLN A 333 -7.86 -11.92 2.53
N ILE A 334 -8.82 -12.75 2.94
CA ILE A 334 -8.95 -13.18 4.34
C ILE A 334 -7.86 -14.19 4.67
N TYR A 335 -7.60 -15.14 3.76
CA TYR A 335 -6.55 -16.15 3.92
C TYR A 335 -5.14 -15.54 3.98
N VAL A 336 -4.82 -14.58 3.10
CA VAL A 336 -3.49 -13.96 3.05
C VAL A 336 -3.23 -12.94 4.16
N HIS A 337 -4.26 -12.56 4.94
CA HIS A 337 -4.04 -11.66 6.06
C HIS A 337 -2.99 -12.25 7.03
N PRO A 338 -1.99 -11.48 7.51
CA PRO A 338 -0.88 -12.00 8.32
C PRO A 338 -1.30 -12.82 9.53
N THR A 339 -2.34 -12.38 10.25
CA THR A 339 -2.91 -13.11 11.38
C THR A 339 -3.49 -14.46 10.96
N THR A 340 -4.32 -14.47 9.93
CA THR A 340 -5.02 -15.67 9.45
C THR A 340 -4.02 -16.72 8.99
N ARG A 341 -3.06 -16.32 8.15
CA ARG A 341 -2.03 -17.23 7.67
C ARG A 341 -1.14 -17.76 8.77
N TYR A 342 -0.65 -16.88 9.66
CA TYR A 342 0.24 -17.31 10.73
C TYR A 342 -0.41 -18.41 11.57
N LEU A 343 -1.70 -18.26 11.89
CA LEU A 343 -2.44 -19.24 12.69
C LEU A 343 -2.82 -20.50 11.90
N LEU A 344 -3.13 -20.39 10.60
CA LEU A 344 -3.42 -21.54 9.75
C LEU A 344 -2.16 -22.25 9.22
N HIS A 345 -0.97 -21.68 9.43
CA HIS A 345 0.27 -22.15 8.81
C HIS A 345 0.58 -23.61 9.13
N ASP A 346 0.50 -23.98 10.40
CA ASP A 346 0.88 -25.32 10.86
C ASP A 346 -0.14 -26.39 10.44
N GLN A 347 -1.37 -25.99 10.13
CA GLN A 347 -2.42 -26.90 9.71
C GLN A 347 -2.48 -27.06 8.18
N PHE A 348 -2.10 -26.01 7.45
CA PHE A 348 -2.14 -25.93 5.99
C PHE A 348 -0.76 -25.56 5.45
N ILE A 349 0.14 -26.56 5.50
CA ILE A 349 1.57 -26.44 5.20
C ILE A 349 1.81 -26.53 3.69
N GLU A 350 1.21 -27.52 3.01
CA GLU A 350 1.38 -27.72 1.57
C GLU A 350 0.43 -26.82 0.77
N GLN A 351 1.00 -25.91 -0.01
CA GLN A 351 0.26 -25.13 -0.99
C GLN A 351 0.49 -25.73 -2.37
N SER A 352 -0.43 -26.56 -2.84
CA SER A 352 -0.40 -27.10 -4.19
C SER A 352 -1.06 -26.11 -5.16
N ALA A 353 -0.28 -25.56 -6.10
CA ALA A 353 -0.85 -25.03 -7.32
C ALA A 353 -1.35 -26.21 -8.17
N PRO A 354 -2.49 -26.10 -8.87
CA PRO A 354 -2.95 -27.14 -9.79
C PRO A 354 -1.90 -27.50 -10.86
N GLU A 355 -0.94 -26.62 -11.15
CA GLU A 355 0.07 -26.82 -12.19
C GLU A 355 1.16 -27.85 -11.81
N THR A 356 1.45 -28.04 -10.52
CA THR A 356 2.30 -29.16 -10.07
C THR A 356 1.59 -30.52 -10.11
N LEU A 357 0.27 -30.52 -10.30
CA LEU A 357 -0.50 -31.71 -10.62
C LEU A 357 -0.56 -31.82 -12.15
N SER A 358 0.50 -32.35 -12.76
CA SER A 358 0.45 -32.83 -14.14
C SER A 358 -0.48 -34.04 -14.22
N GLY A 359 -1.78 -33.76 -14.25
CA GLY A 359 -2.90 -34.70 -14.27
C GLY A 359 -4.18 -33.95 -13.87
N PRO A 360 -5.37 -34.31 -14.41
CA PRO A 360 -6.61 -33.77 -13.88
C PRO A 360 -6.58 -33.98 -12.37
N VAL A 361 -6.92 -32.95 -11.59
CA VAL A 361 -7.22 -33.17 -10.17
C VAL A 361 -8.27 -34.27 -10.20
N GLN A 362 -7.87 -35.51 -9.90
CA GLN A 362 -8.81 -36.50 -9.44
C GLN A 362 -9.24 -35.90 -8.12
N LEU A 363 -10.25 -35.03 -8.19
CA LEU A 363 -11.09 -34.69 -7.07
C LEU A 363 -11.66 -36.05 -6.66
N VAL A 364 -10.89 -36.79 -5.86
CA VAL A 364 -11.25 -38.06 -5.27
C VAL A 364 -12.55 -37.75 -4.56
N SER A 365 -13.67 -38.10 -5.19
CA SER A 365 -15.04 -37.86 -4.73
C SER A 365 -15.18 -36.55 -3.94
N LEU A 366 -15.44 -35.43 -4.63
CA LEU A 366 -15.86 -34.18 -3.98
C LEU A 366 -16.83 -34.52 -2.84
N PRO A 367 -16.55 -34.11 -1.59
CA PRO A 367 -17.51 -34.28 -0.53
C PRO A 367 -18.82 -33.59 -0.94
N ASP A 368 -19.97 -34.17 -0.64
CA ASP A 368 -21.27 -33.62 -1.05
C ASP A 368 -21.56 -32.22 -0.44
N ASN A 369 -20.70 -31.72 0.47
CA ASN A 369 -20.93 -30.54 1.28
C ASN A 369 -19.69 -29.61 1.35
N PHE A 370 -19.79 -28.40 0.78
CA PHE A 370 -18.76 -27.36 0.87
C PHE A 370 -19.19 -26.24 1.79
N ARG A 371 -18.34 -25.83 2.72
CA ARG A 371 -18.60 -24.68 3.59
C ARG A 371 -17.96 -23.43 3.00
N MET A 372 -18.77 -22.56 2.42
CA MET A 372 -18.30 -21.29 1.89
C MET A 372 -18.52 -20.17 2.90
N LEU A 373 -17.47 -19.42 3.20
CA LEU A 373 -17.59 -18.19 3.98
C LEU A 373 -18.29 -17.11 3.15
N ASN A 374 -19.38 -16.58 3.70
CA ASN A 374 -20.15 -15.51 3.09
C ASN A 374 -19.34 -14.22 3.00
N VAL A 375 -19.34 -13.61 1.82
CA VAL A 375 -18.61 -12.38 1.50
C VAL A 375 -19.56 -11.34 0.94
N ALA A 376 -20.72 -11.18 1.58
CA ALA A 376 -21.85 -10.40 1.08
C ALA A 376 -21.55 -8.93 0.72
N ASN A 377 -20.38 -8.39 1.10
CA ASN A 377 -20.03 -6.97 0.98
C ASN A 377 -18.73 -6.68 0.21
N ILE A 378 -18.10 -7.64 -0.46
CA ILE A 378 -16.91 -7.34 -1.29
C ILE A 378 -17.37 -7.17 -2.75
N PRO A 379 -17.24 -5.97 -3.34
CA PRO A 379 -17.72 -5.69 -4.71
C PRO A 379 -17.00 -6.51 -5.78
N GLU A 380 -15.73 -6.84 -5.55
CA GLU A 380 -14.81 -7.51 -6.48
C GLU A 380 -13.95 -8.53 -5.73
N LEU A 381 -14.03 -9.81 -6.13
CA LEU A 381 -13.30 -10.90 -5.48
C LEU A 381 -12.18 -11.38 -6.41
N PRO A 382 -10.90 -11.12 -6.09
CA PRO A 382 -9.78 -11.43 -6.98
C PRO A 382 -9.53 -12.94 -7.07
N ALA A 383 -9.77 -13.72 -6.01
CA ALA A 383 -9.70 -15.18 -6.01
C ALA A 383 -10.30 -15.73 -4.71
N TYR A 384 -10.54 -17.04 -4.70
CA TYR A 384 -10.86 -17.81 -3.52
C TYR A 384 -9.74 -18.78 -3.16
N VAL A 385 -9.67 -19.11 -1.88
CA VAL A 385 -8.80 -20.14 -1.33
C VAL A 385 -9.67 -21.28 -0.83
N TRP A 386 -9.33 -22.48 -1.26
CA TRP A 386 -9.91 -23.69 -0.74
C TRP A 386 -8.95 -24.36 0.23
N LEU A 387 -9.39 -24.49 1.46
CA LEU A 387 -8.73 -25.24 2.52
C LEU A 387 -9.36 -26.64 2.62
N ALA A 388 -8.55 -27.67 2.38
CA ALA A 388 -8.95 -29.07 2.49
C ALA A 388 -7.99 -29.83 3.40
N ARG A 389 -8.48 -30.79 4.19
CA ARG A 389 -7.61 -31.77 4.86
C ARG A 389 -7.65 -33.07 4.07
N GLN A 390 -6.49 -33.61 3.75
CA GLN A 390 -6.34 -34.94 3.16
C GLN A 390 -6.59 -36.03 4.21
N PRO A 391 -6.91 -37.27 3.79
CA PRO A 391 -7.16 -38.40 4.71
C PRO A 391 -5.99 -38.72 5.65
N ASP A 392 -4.77 -38.33 5.30
CA ASP A 392 -3.56 -38.49 6.11
C ASP A 392 -3.38 -37.38 7.18
N GLY A 393 -4.32 -36.41 7.21
CA GLY A 393 -4.34 -35.29 8.14
C GLY A 393 -3.63 -34.03 7.64
N GLN A 394 -2.96 -34.06 6.49
CA GLN A 394 -2.30 -32.89 5.93
C GLN A 394 -3.30 -31.88 5.35
N GLY A 395 -3.17 -30.61 5.72
CA GLY A 395 -3.95 -29.53 5.12
C GLY A 395 -3.32 -29.03 3.82
N VAL A 396 -4.14 -28.94 2.79
CA VAL A 396 -3.78 -28.45 1.46
C VAL A 396 -4.57 -27.20 1.12
N VAL A 397 -3.91 -26.29 0.41
CA VAL A 397 -4.44 -25.00 0.00
C VAL A 397 -4.49 -24.89 -1.51
N TYR A 398 -5.69 -24.79 -2.08
CA TYR A 398 -5.89 -24.54 -3.51
C TYR A 398 -6.30 -23.08 -3.73
N VAL A 399 -5.76 -22.43 -4.77
CA VAL A 399 -6.11 -21.06 -5.16
C VAL A 399 -6.87 -21.10 -6.46
N SER A 400 -8.03 -20.45 -6.50
CA SER A 400 -8.85 -20.34 -7.72
C SER A 400 -8.36 -19.21 -8.64
N ARG A 401 -8.79 -19.25 -9.90
CA ARG A 401 -8.83 -18.02 -10.71
C ARG A 401 -9.89 -17.04 -10.18
N PRO A 402 -9.84 -15.75 -10.56
CA PRO A 402 -10.93 -14.82 -10.30
C PRO A 402 -12.26 -15.36 -10.91
N PRO A 403 -13.38 -15.25 -10.18
CA PRO A 403 -14.69 -15.66 -10.69
C PRO A 403 -15.21 -14.66 -11.73
N ARG A 404 -15.75 -15.17 -12.84
CA ARG A 404 -16.43 -14.37 -13.87
C ARG A 404 -17.75 -13.80 -13.33
N LEU A 405 -18.30 -12.78 -13.99
CA LEU A 405 -19.53 -12.11 -13.52
C LEU A 405 -20.70 -13.08 -13.32
N GLU A 406 -20.91 -14.01 -14.26
CA GLU A 406 -21.96 -15.04 -14.15
C GLU A 406 -21.73 -16.01 -12.98
N GLU A 407 -20.46 -16.35 -12.69
CA GLU A 407 -20.08 -17.20 -11.56
C GLU A 407 -20.22 -16.46 -10.23
N GLN A 408 -19.90 -15.17 -10.21
CA GLN A 408 -20.16 -14.30 -9.07
C GLN A 408 -21.67 -14.17 -8.83
N ASP A 409 -22.47 -14.02 -9.88
CA ASP A 409 -23.91 -13.92 -9.77
C ASP A 409 -24.54 -15.25 -9.38
N PHE A 410 -24.04 -16.38 -9.89
CA PHE A 410 -24.38 -17.71 -9.40
C PHE A 410 -24.07 -17.84 -7.92
N LEU A 411 -22.85 -17.51 -7.48
CA LEU A 411 -22.47 -17.53 -6.07
C LEU A 411 -23.42 -16.66 -5.24
N ARG A 412 -23.66 -15.41 -5.66
CA ARG A 412 -24.58 -14.49 -4.99
C ARG A 412 -26.01 -15.04 -4.93
N GLN A 413 -26.49 -15.74 -5.95
CA GLN A 413 -27.85 -16.29 -5.99
C GLN A 413 -27.96 -17.59 -5.18
N SER A 414 -27.04 -18.53 -5.39
CA SER A 414 -27.00 -19.84 -4.72
C SER A 414 -26.76 -19.71 -3.22
N ILE A 415 -26.02 -18.69 -2.78
CA ILE A 415 -25.78 -18.41 -1.35
C ILE A 415 -27.02 -17.76 -0.70
N LYS A 416 -27.82 -16.97 -1.43
CA LYS A 416 -28.98 -16.27 -0.85
C LYS A 416 -30.10 -17.21 -0.38
N THR A 417 -30.21 -18.40 -0.96
CA THR A 417 -31.33 -19.33 -0.72
C THR A 417 -31.05 -20.36 0.39
N ILE A 418 -29.79 -20.52 0.80
CA ILE A 418 -29.36 -21.48 1.83
C ILE A 418 -29.34 -20.75 3.17
N GLU A 419 -29.86 -21.30 4.26
CA GLU A 419 -29.73 -20.65 5.58
C GLU A 419 -28.28 -20.64 6.07
N PRO A 420 -27.75 -19.52 6.60
CA PRO A 420 -26.38 -19.45 7.06
C PRO A 420 -26.21 -20.09 8.43
N GLU A 421 -25.11 -20.82 8.59
CA GLU A 421 -24.58 -21.15 9.90
C GLU A 421 -23.77 -19.93 10.40
N THR A 422 -24.36 -19.21 11.33
CA THR A 422 -23.79 -17.99 11.89
C THR A 422 -22.85 -18.31 13.05
N TYR A 423 -21.62 -17.82 12.94
CA TYR A 423 -20.64 -17.86 14.02
C TYR A 423 -20.55 -16.48 14.63
N THR A 424 -20.82 -16.41 15.93
CA THR A 424 -20.78 -15.15 16.66
C THR A 424 -19.51 -15.02 17.48
N ASP A 425 -19.05 -13.78 17.63
CA ASP A 425 -17.99 -13.48 18.59
C ASP A 425 -18.54 -13.47 20.04
N ARG A 426 -17.63 -13.23 20.98
CA ARG A 426 -17.94 -13.04 22.40
C ARG A 426 -18.92 -11.88 22.70
N PHE A 427 -19.22 -11.01 21.74
CA PHE A 427 -20.18 -9.92 21.85
C PHE A 427 -21.52 -10.25 21.18
N GLY A 428 -21.68 -11.45 20.63
CA GLY A 428 -22.88 -11.87 19.91
C GLY A 428 -23.01 -11.25 18.52
N ARG A 429 -21.92 -10.70 17.96
CA ARG A 429 -21.89 -10.18 16.60
C ARG A 429 -21.49 -11.30 15.65
N ASP A 430 -22.08 -11.31 14.47
CA ASP A 430 -21.79 -12.32 13.47
C ASP A 430 -20.38 -12.10 12.88
N LEU A 431 -19.45 -13.01 13.16
CA LEU A 431 -18.08 -13.02 12.65
C LEU A 431 -18.02 -13.55 11.23
N ALA A 432 -18.73 -14.65 11.01
CA ALA A 432 -18.69 -15.43 9.80
C ALA A 432 -20.05 -16.09 9.61
N TYR A 433 -20.47 -16.17 8.35
CA TYR A 433 -21.61 -16.98 7.96
C TYR A 433 -21.08 -18.03 7.02
N PHE A 434 -21.17 -19.29 7.41
CA PHE A 434 -20.88 -20.38 6.49
C PHE A 434 -22.18 -20.86 5.86
N ARG A 435 -22.14 -21.19 4.58
CA ARG A 435 -23.24 -21.88 3.90
C ARG A 435 -22.72 -23.17 3.31
N THR A 436 -23.49 -24.23 3.51
CA THR A 436 -23.21 -25.53 2.92
C THR A 436 -23.80 -25.55 1.51
N LEU A 437 -22.95 -25.52 0.48
CA LEU A 437 -23.39 -25.59 -0.90
C LEU A 437 -23.77 -27.04 -1.25
N PRO A 438 -25.00 -27.31 -1.72
CA PRO A 438 -25.47 -28.67 -2.02
C PRO A 438 -25.01 -29.18 -3.40
N ASP A 439 -24.62 -28.28 -4.31
CA ASP A 439 -23.99 -28.64 -5.60
C ASP A 439 -22.84 -27.68 -5.91
N PRO A 440 -21.58 -28.11 -5.72
CA PRO A 440 -20.39 -27.31 -5.99
C PRO A 440 -19.96 -27.34 -7.47
N THR A 441 -20.65 -28.09 -8.34
CA THR A 441 -20.25 -28.31 -9.74
C THR A 441 -19.95 -27.02 -10.50
N PRO A 442 -20.73 -25.93 -10.37
CA PRO A 442 -20.45 -24.67 -11.08
C PRO A 442 -19.17 -23.97 -10.63
N LEU A 443 -18.60 -24.36 -9.49
CA LEU A 443 -17.37 -23.78 -8.95
C LEU A 443 -16.12 -24.53 -9.43
N LEU A 444 -16.25 -25.77 -9.90
CA LEU A 444 -15.14 -26.60 -10.36
C LEU A 444 -14.28 -25.93 -11.44
N PRO A 445 -14.84 -25.28 -12.47
CA PRO A 445 -14.05 -24.61 -13.50
C PRO A 445 -13.12 -23.52 -12.95
N MET A 446 -13.46 -22.88 -11.82
CA MET A 446 -12.62 -21.85 -11.21
C MET A 446 -11.34 -22.42 -10.58
N PHE A 447 -11.29 -23.72 -10.30
CA PHE A 447 -10.18 -24.39 -9.63
C PHE A 447 -9.40 -25.31 -10.56
N THR A 448 -10.05 -25.86 -11.59
CA THR A 448 -9.41 -26.70 -12.61
C THR A 448 -8.76 -25.89 -13.73
N GLU A 449 -9.31 -24.73 -14.08
CA GLU A 449 -8.72 -23.80 -15.04
C GLU A 449 -7.93 -22.73 -14.30
N THR A 450 -6.62 -22.96 -14.14
CA THR A 450 -5.70 -21.94 -13.58
C THR A 450 -4.80 -21.30 -14.63
N THR A 451 -4.78 -21.85 -15.84
CA THR A 451 -4.09 -21.26 -16.98
C THR A 451 -4.86 -20.05 -17.51
N PRO A 452 -4.22 -18.87 -17.62
CA PRO A 452 -4.84 -17.70 -18.23
C PRO A 452 -5.25 -17.96 -19.68
N GLN A 453 -6.33 -17.31 -20.14
CA GLN A 453 -6.77 -17.40 -21.54
C GLN A 453 -5.71 -16.92 -22.54
N ARG A 454 -4.96 -15.87 -22.17
CA ARG A 454 -3.84 -15.36 -22.96
C ARG A 454 -2.55 -15.54 -22.18
N LEU A 455 -1.73 -16.49 -22.62
CA LEU A 455 -0.44 -16.80 -22.01
C LEU A 455 0.61 -15.74 -22.39
N THR A 456 1.48 -15.42 -21.44
CA THR A 456 2.65 -14.57 -21.62
C THR A 456 3.84 -15.18 -20.90
N ASP A 457 5.05 -14.76 -21.29
CA ASP A 457 6.29 -15.15 -20.61
C ASP A 457 7.18 -13.92 -20.43
N ILE A 458 6.69 -12.97 -19.63
CA ILE A 458 7.29 -11.65 -19.49
C ILE A 458 7.83 -11.49 -18.08
N ASN A 459 9.14 -11.31 -17.95
CA ASN A 459 9.83 -11.16 -16.67
C ASN A 459 10.21 -9.70 -16.43
N TRP A 460 9.81 -9.16 -15.28
CA TRP A 460 10.24 -7.86 -14.76
C TRP A 460 11.33 -8.04 -13.71
N ALA A 461 12.53 -7.58 -14.05
CA ALA A 461 13.67 -7.42 -13.14
C ALA A 461 14.03 -8.67 -12.30
N ASP A 462 13.77 -9.89 -12.80
CA ASP A 462 13.92 -11.16 -12.08
C ASP A 462 13.11 -11.25 -10.76
N GLN A 463 12.07 -10.42 -10.62
CA GLN A 463 11.23 -10.39 -9.43
C GLN A 463 9.85 -11.00 -9.69
N ALA A 464 9.20 -10.63 -10.80
CA ALA A 464 7.87 -11.11 -11.17
C ALA A 464 7.79 -11.45 -12.64
N GLN A 465 7.21 -12.61 -12.93
CA GLN A 465 6.86 -13.04 -14.26
C GLN A 465 5.34 -12.93 -14.45
N LEU A 466 4.89 -12.24 -15.50
CA LEU A 466 3.50 -12.30 -15.94
C LEU A 466 3.32 -13.56 -16.78
N VAL A 467 2.53 -14.50 -16.27
CA VAL A 467 2.20 -15.79 -16.90
C VAL A 467 1.03 -15.65 -17.87
N GLY A 468 0.16 -14.67 -17.64
CA GLY A 468 -0.87 -14.31 -18.58
C GLY A 468 -1.92 -13.38 -18.00
N TYR A 469 -2.97 -13.15 -18.79
CA TYR A 469 -4.00 -12.15 -18.47
C TYR A 469 -5.35 -12.47 -19.12
N GLU A 470 -6.39 -11.83 -18.59
CA GLU A 470 -7.74 -11.84 -19.15
C GLU A 470 -8.35 -10.43 -19.07
N VAL A 471 -9.03 -10.01 -20.14
CA VAL A 471 -9.76 -8.73 -20.21
C VAL A 471 -11.25 -9.02 -20.35
N ILE A 472 -12.06 -8.55 -19.40
CA ILE A 472 -13.47 -8.88 -19.31
C ILE A 472 -14.30 -7.59 -19.14
N PRO A 473 -15.31 -7.35 -20.00
CA PRO A 473 -15.58 -8.05 -21.26
C PRO A 473 -14.56 -7.68 -22.35
N THR A 474 -14.40 -8.53 -23.36
CA THR A 474 -13.58 -8.20 -24.55
C THR A 474 -14.27 -7.23 -25.51
N VAL A 475 -15.58 -7.04 -25.35
CA VAL A 475 -16.41 -6.05 -26.05
C VAL A 475 -17.20 -5.30 -25.00
N ALA A 476 -16.98 -3.99 -24.90
CA ALA A 476 -17.56 -3.14 -23.87
C ALA A 476 -18.34 -1.98 -24.47
N GLN A 477 -19.29 -1.45 -23.70
CA GLN A 477 -19.97 -0.20 -24.01
C GLN A 477 -19.28 0.97 -23.29
N PRO A 478 -19.43 2.21 -23.79
CA PRO A 478 -19.07 3.39 -23.00
C PRO A 478 -19.74 3.35 -21.63
N ASN A 479 -19.07 3.86 -20.60
CA ASN A 479 -19.54 3.82 -19.21
C ASN A 479 -19.67 2.40 -18.60
N GLN A 480 -19.04 1.39 -19.21
CA GLN A 480 -18.91 0.05 -18.64
C GLN A 480 -17.51 -0.15 -18.02
N PRO A 481 -17.38 -0.76 -16.84
CA PRO A 481 -16.08 -1.14 -16.31
C PRO A 481 -15.46 -2.30 -17.10
N ILE A 482 -14.15 -2.26 -17.27
CA ILE A 482 -13.31 -3.36 -17.75
C ILE A 482 -12.58 -3.96 -16.56
N THR A 483 -12.69 -5.27 -16.40
CA THR A 483 -11.92 -6.03 -15.42
C THR A 483 -10.73 -6.69 -16.10
N LEU A 484 -9.53 -6.39 -15.59
CA LEU A 484 -8.28 -7.01 -15.98
C LEU A 484 -7.84 -8.00 -14.90
N ASN A 485 -7.81 -9.29 -15.24
CA ASN A 485 -7.19 -10.31 -14.41
C ASN A 485 -5.75 -10.52 -14.87
N LEU A 486 -4.80 -10.49 -13.96
CA LEU A 486 -3.39 -10.73 -14.21
C LEU A 486 -2.91 -11.94 -13.41
N TYR A 487 -2.10 -12.79 -14.02
CA TYR A 487 -1.61 -14.03 -13.43
C TYR A 487 -0.09 -13.95 -13.32
N TRP A 488 0.40 -13.92 -12.10
CA TRP A 488 1.80 -13.64 -11.82
C TRP A 488 2.51 -14.82 -11.19
N HIS A 489 3.78 -15.00 -11.52
CA HIS A 489 4.67 -15.95 -10.88
C HIS A 489 5.82 -15.19 -10.21
N SER A 490 5.99 -15.37 -8.90
CA SER A 490 7.05 -14.70 -8.13
C SER A 490 8.36 -15.47 -8.28
N LEU A 491 9.39 -14.82 -8.84
CA LEU A 491 10.71 -15.40 -9.07
C LEU A 491 11.65 -15.15 -7.87
N THR A 492 11.51 -13.99 -7.23
CA THR A 492 12.24 -13.62 -6.01
C THR A 492 11.33 -12.83 -5.06
N ASN A 493 11.86 -12.33 -3.94
CA ASN A 493 11.10 -11.42 -3.07
C ASN A 493 10.95 -10.06 -3.77
N LEU A 494 9.74 -9.76 -4.27
CA LEU A 494 9.40 -8.44 -4.80
C LEU A 494 9.66 -7.34 -3.76
N THR A 495 10.34 -6.27 -4.18
CA THR A 495 10.61 -5.11 -3.32
C THR A 495 9.41 -4.16 -3.29
N PHE A 496 9.06 -3.64 -2.11
CA PHE A 496 7.87 -2.81 -1.87
C PHE A 496 7.85 -1.44 -2.57
N ASP A 497 8.93 -1.04 -3.22
CA ASP A 497 9.08 0.31 -3.77
C ASP A 497 8.45 0.47 -5.17
N SER A 498 8.05 -0.65 -5.81
CA SER A 498 7.50 -0.68 -7.18
C SER A 498 5.97 -0.64 -7.21
N ARG A 499 5.41 0.28 -8.02
CA ARG A 499 3.98 0.44 -8.30
C ARG A 499 3.66 -0.05 -9.71
N LEU A 500 2.54 -0.76 -9.83
CA LEU A 500 1.94 -1.16 -11.11
C LEU A 500 1.14 0.01 -11.67
N PHE A 501 1.34 0.31 -12.95
CA PHE A 501 0.43 1.18 -13.69
C PHE A 501 -0.24 0.40 -14.81
N LEU A 502 -1.51 0.73 -15.03
CA LEU A 502 -2.35 0.20 -16.10
C LEU A 502 -2.94 1.39 -16.84
N GLN A 503 -2.83 1.40 -18.17
CA GLN A 503 -3.40 2.45 -19.01
C GLN A 503 -4.28 1.82 -20.08
N ILE A 504 -5.49 2.37 -20.28
CA ILE A 504 -6.28 2.09 -21.48
C ILE A 504 -5.78 3.02 -22.57
N VAL A 505 -5.32 2.45 -23.68
CA VAL A 505 -4.66 3.19 -24.76
C VAL A 505 -5.45 3.07 -26.05
N ASP A 506 -5.66 4.20 -26.73
CA ASP A 506 -6.30 4.26 -28.04
C ASP A 506 -5.34 3.87 -29.19
N SER A 507 -5.85 3.81 -30.42
CA SER A 507 -5.04 3.51 -31.61
C SER A 507 -3.98 4.56 -31.95
N GLY A 508 -4.05 5.76 -31.34
CA GLY A 508 -3.04 6.80 -31.45
C GLY A 508 -1.93 6.68 -30.40
N GLY A 509 -2.02 5.72 -29.48
CA GLY A 509 -1.05 5.54 -28.39
C GLY A 509 -1.33 6.42 -27.17
N ASN A 510 -2.45 7.15 -27.15
CA ASN A 510 -2.80 8.05 -26.06
C ASN A 510 -3.52 7.30 -24.93
N PRO A 511 -3.12 7.48 -23.66
CA PRO A 511 -3.86 6.94 -22.54
C PRO A 511 -5.16 7.72 -22.34
N ILE A 512 -6.30 7.02 -22.36
CA ILE A 512 -7.63 7.60 -22.09
C ILE A 512 -8.10 7.37 -20.65
N ASN A 513 -7.50 6.39 -19.97
CA ASN A 513 -7.69 6.11 -18.56
C ASN A 513 -6.40 5.52 -17.98
N GLN A 514 -6.18 5.75 -16.69
CA GLN A 514 -5.02 5.24 -15.97
C GLN A 514 -5.42 4.80 -14.57
N TRP A 515 -4.86 3.66 -14.17
CA TRP A 515 -4.90 3.14 -12.82
C TRP A 515 -3.49 2.92 -12.33
N GLU A 516 -3.25 3.24 -11.06
CA GLU A 516 -1.98 3.01 -10.39
C GLU A 516 -2.23 2.40 -9.04
N GLY A 517 -1.38 1.45 -8.67
CA GLY A 517 -1.52 0.77 -7.38
C GLY A 517 -0.39 -0.20 -7.13
N GLU A 518 -0.57 -0.96 -6.07
CA GLU A 518 0.29 -2.11 -5.80
C GLU A 518 -0.16 -3.25 -6.73
N ALA A 519 0.78 -3.85 -7.47
CA ALA A 519 0.48 -5.12 -8.17
C ALA A 519 0.08 -6.19 -7.16
N PHE A 520 0.81 -6.22 -6.05
CA PHE A 520 0.67 -7.18 -4.97
C PHE A 520 0.62 -6.39 -3.67
N ARG A 521 -0.29 -6.74 -2.77
CA ARG A 521 -0.20 -6.18 -1.42
C ARG A 521 1.10 -6.62 -0.75
N GLU A 522 1.56 -5.83 0.21
CA GLU A 522 2.77 -6.07 1.00
C GLU A 522 2.89 -7.50 1.59
N ASP A 523 1.76 -8.16 1.78
CA ASP A 523 1.57 -9.50 2.32
C ASP A 523 1.34 -10.58 1.25
N MET A 524 1.60 -10.34 -0.03
CA MET A 524 1.34 -11.32 -1.09
C MET A 524 2.60 -11.94 -1.73
N TYR A 525 3.77 -11.28 -1.69
CA TYR A 525 4.95 -11.74 -2.47
C TYR A 525 5.93 -12.64 -1.71
N ARG A 526 6.01 -12.57 -0.36
CA ARG A 526 6.72 -13.57 0.48
C ARG A 526 6.12 -14.98 0.45
N TRP A 527 5.05 -15.17 -0.31
CA TRP A 527 4.05 -16.17 0.01
C TRP A 527 4.02 -17.34 -0.97
N ARG A 528 4.74 -17.26 -2.10
CA ARG A 528 4.93 -18.37 -3.05
C ARG A 528 6.24 -18.25 -3.85
N PRO A 529 7.35 -18.87 -3.42
CA PRO A 529 8.35 -19.32 -4.37
C PRO A 529 7.68 -20.40 -5.24
N ASN A 530 7.54 -20.16 -6.55
CA ASN A 530 7.09 -21.16 -7.54
C ASN A 530 5.57 -21.35 -7.77
N GLY A 531 4.69 -20.39 -7.44
CA GLY A 531 3.24 -20.53 -7.71
C GLY A 531 2.61 -19.30 -8.37
N ILE A 532 1.49 -19.51 -9.09
CA ILE A 532 0.73 -18.42 -9.71
C ILE A 532 -0.11 -17.66 -8.67
N LEU A 533 -0.10 -16.33 -8.78
CA LEU A 533 -0.82 -15.35 -7.99
C LEU A 533 -1.76 -14.54 -8.92
N PRO A 534 -3.08 -14.79 -8.87
CA PRO A 534 -4.04 -13.99 -9.62
C PRO A 534 -4.31 -12.65 -8.92
N THR A 535 -4.33 -11.57 -9.70
CA THR A 535 -4.73 -10.22 -9.26
C THR A 535 -5.82 -9.69 -10.19
N GLN A 536 -6.73 -8.88 -9.66
CA GLN A 536 -7.85 -8.31 -10.39
C GLN A 536 -7.83 -6.79 -10.27
N HIS A 537 -7.98 -6.11 -11.40
CA HIS A 537 -7.95 -4.65 -11.50
C HIS A 537 -9.11 -4.16 -12.36
N THR A 538 -9.88 -3.20 -11.85
CA THR A 538 -10.99 -2.60 -12.60
C THR A 538 -10.59 -1.25 -13.17
N LEU A 539 -10.75 -1.10 -14.48
CA LEU A 539 -10.51 0.11 -15.26
C LEU A 539 -11.84 0.66 -15.75
N TRP A 540 -12.07 1.96 -15.59
CA TRP A 540 -13.35 2.59 -15.95
C TRP A 540 -13.30 3.24 -17.33
N LEU A 541 -14.26 2.89 -18.19
CA LEU A 541 -14.49 3.61 -19.46
C LEU A 541 -15.40 4.81 -19.21
N GLY A 542 -15.00 5.99 -19.64
CA GLY A 542 -15.84 7.20 -19.53
C GLY A 542 -17.06 7.14 -20.47
N PRO A 543 -18.09 7.99 -20.23
CA PRO A 543 -19.27 8.07 -21.10
C PRO A 543 -18.91 8.56 -22.52
N ASP A 544 -17.86 9.36 -22.67
CA ASP A 544 -17.41 9.91 -23.95
C ASP A 544 -16.35 9.03 -24.66
N THR A 545 -16.15 7.78 -24.18
CA THR A 545 -15.21 6.84 -24.81
C THR A 545 -15.68 6.55 -26.23
N ARG A 546 -14.82 6.82 -27.21
CA ARG A 546 -15.15 6.63 -28.62
C ARG A 546 -15.22 5.13 -28.95
N PRO A 547 -16.08 4.71 -29.88
CA PRO A 547 -16.04 3.35 -30.40
C PRO A 547 -14.71 3.05 -31.10
N GLY A 548 -14.19 1.84 -30.90
CA GLY A 548 -12.96 1.42 -31.55
C GLY A 548 -12.20 0.34 -30.77
N PRO A 549 -11.07 -0.13 -31.32
CA PRO A 549 -10.15 -1.00 -30.62
C PRO A 549 -9.32 -0.23 -29.60
N TYR A 550 -9.08 -0.87 -28.46
CA TYR A 550 -8.23 -0.37 -27.36
C TYR A 550 -7.33 -1.50 -26.87
N LEU A 551 -6.18 -1.14 -26.32
CA LEU A 551 -5.30 -2.07 -25.61
C LEU A 551 -5.06 -1.61 -24.18
N ILE A 552 -4.56 -2.53 -23.35
CA ILE A 552 -4.10 -2.18 -22.01
C ILE A 552 -2.58 -2.15 -22.02
N ARG A 553 -2.02 -1.00 -21.64
CA ARG A 553 -0.58 -0.85 -21.41
C ARG A 553 -0.28 -1.08 -19.93
N LEU A 554 0.72 -1.89 -19.66
CA LEU A 554 1.10 -2.32 -18.32
C LEU A 554 2.60 -2.10 -18.10
N GLY A 555 2.98 -1.64 -16.91
CA GLY A 555 4.38 -1.62 -16.49
C GLY A 555 4.54 -1.30 -15.01
N PHE A 556 5.80 -1.18 -14.56
CA PHE A 556 6.13 -0.85 -13.18
C PHE A 556 6.98 0.42 -13.08
N PHE A 557 6.87 1.13 -11.96
CA PHE A 557 7.75 2.23 -11.62
C PHE A 557 8.05 2.30 -10.14
N ASP A 558 9.22 2.83 -9.77
CA ASP A 558 9.57 3.12 -8.39
C ASP A 558 8.81 4.36 -7.90
N ARG A 559 8.10 4.25 -6.77
CA ARG A 559 7.27 5.35 -6.22
C ARG A 559 8.10 6.56 -5.79
N HIS A 560 9.35 6.35 -5.38
CA HIS A 560 10.22 7.39 -4.82
C HIS A 560 11.01 8.10 -5.92
N THR A 561 11.56 7.36 -6.88
CA THR A 561 12.36 7.93 -7.97
C THR A 561 11.52 8.27 -9.20
N GLY A 562 10.36 7.61 -9.38
CA GLY A 562 9.55 7.68 -10.59
C GLY A 562 10.14 6.91 -11.78
N GLU A 563 11.28 6.24 -11.58
CA GLU A 563 11.95 5.49 -12.64
C GLU A 563 11.16 4.23 -12.99
N ARG A 564 11.08 3.95 -14.28
CA ARG A 564 10.38 2.79 -14.82
C ARG A 564 11.25 1.55 -14.74
N LEU A 565 10.66 0.39 -14.41
CA LEU A 565 11.41 -0.86 -14.29
C LEU A 565 11.51 -1.55 -15.65
N PRO A 566 12.73 -1.97 -16.06
CA PRO A 566 12.94 -2.62 -17.34
C PRO A 566 12.39 -4.05 -17.37
N ILE A 567 12.06 -4.50 -18.58
CA ILE A 567 11.63 -5.86 -18.91
C ILE A 567 12.84 -6.65 -19.39
N GLN A 568 13.04 -7.85 -18.86
CA GLN A 568 14.23 -8.66 -19.14
C GLN A 568 14.01 -9.79 -20.16
N ALA A 569 12.76 -10.18 -20.45
CA ALA A 569 12.47 -11.20 -21.47
C ALA A 569 11.02 -11.11 -22.00
N ILE A 570 10.85 -11.43 -23.29
CA ILE A 570 9.55 -11.73 -23.93
C ILE A 570 9.71 -13.06 -24.69
N ASN A 571 9.04 -14.13 -24.25
CA ASN A 571 8.99 -15.44 -24.95
C ASN A 571 10.37 -16.12 -25.14
N GLY A 572 11.27 -16.03 -24.16
CA GLY A 572 12.63 -16.61 -24.25
C GLY A 572 13.56 -15.97 -25.30
N THR A 573 13.04 -15.06 -26.12
CA THR A 573 13.81 -14.11 -26.92
C THR A 573 14.08 -12.86 -26.08
N PRO A 574 15.30 -12.30 -26.13
CA PRO A 574 15.48 -10.92 -25.73
C PRO A 574 14.47 -10.08 -26.53
N ALA A 575 13.69 -9.22 -25.88
CA ALA A 575 12.88 -8.22 -26.55
C ALA A 575 13.81 -7.20 -27.23
N ALA A 576 14.45 -7.61 -28.32
CA ALA A 576 15.28 -6.74 -29.14
C ALA A 576 14.35 -5.98 -30.08
N LEU A 577 14.34 -4.66 -29.95
CA LEU A 577 13.72 -3.79 -30.93
C LEU A 577 14.58 -3.77 -32.21
N PRO A 578 13.97 -3.61 -33.41
CA PRO A 578 14.68 -3.50 -34.68
C PRO A 578 15.71 -2.35 -34.75
N ASP A 579 15.59 -1.36 -33.86
CA ASP A 579 16.31 -0.09 -33.93
C ASP A 579 17.62 -0.08 -33.12
N GLY A 580 18.06 -1.21 -32.58
CA GLY A 580 19.28 -1.31 -31.78
C GLY A 580 19.13 -0.79 -30.34
N GLU A 581 17.91 -0.55 -29.88
CA GLU A 581 17.64 -0.36 -28.46
C GLU A 581 17.84 -1.68 -27.69
N THR A 582 18.64 -1.62 -26.63
CA THR A 582 18.90 -2.73 -25.70
C THR A 582 17.68 -2.99 -24.82
N LEU A 583 17.49 -4.23 -24.33
CA LEU A 583 16.38 -4.61 -23.42
C LEU A 583 16.17 -3.67 -22.23
N ASP A 584 17.23 -2.99 -21.80
CA ASP A 584 17.20 -1.95 -20.76
C ASP A 584 16.27 -0.76 -21.09
N SER A 585 15.72 -0.63 -22.30
CA SER A 585 14.81 0.47 -22.70
C SER A 585 13.31 0.13 -22.67
N ILE A 586 12.93 -1.15 -22.67
CA ILE A 586 11.51 -1.53 -22.66
C ILE A 586 11.04 -1.67 -21.23
N ASP A 587 10.13 -0.80 -20.82
CA ASP A 587 9.63 -0.71 -19.44
C ASP A 587 8.13 -1.01 -19.28
N GLN A 588 7.49 -1.32 -20.41
CA GLN A 588 6.05 -1.53 -20.49
C GLN A 588 5.69 -2.50 -21.62
N ILE A 589 4.55 -3.15 -21.49
CA ILE A 589 3.98 -4.04 -22.51
C ILE A 589 2.57 -3.62 -22.89
N HIS A 590 2.14 -4.09 -24.06
CA HIS A 590 0.77 -3.99 -24.52
C HIS A 590 0.08 -5.35 -24.42
N LEU A 591 -0.99 -5.39 -23.64
CA LEU A 591 -1.89 -6.52 -23.50
C LEU A 591 -2.97 -6.39 -24.59
N GLY A 592 -3.18 -7.48 -25.33
CA GLY A 592 -4.01 -7.55 -26.53
C GLY A 592 -5.39 -6.94 -26.47
N LEU A 593 -5.98 -6.77 -27.64
CA LEU A 593 -7.09 -5.85 -27.87
C LEU A 593 -8.39 -6.24 -27.15
N PHE A 594 -9.12 -5.21 -26.75
CA PHE A 594 -10.55 -5.22 -26.47
C PHE A 594 -11.23 -4.11 -27.27
N TYR A 595 -12.55 -4.19 -27.45
CA TYR A 595 -13.27 -3.28 -28.34
C TYR A 595 -14.37 -2.54 -27.59
N VAL A 596 -14.52 -1.24 -27.89
CA VAL A 596 -15.64 -0.44 -27.39
C VAL A 596 -16.64 -0.25 -28.53
N THR A 597 -17.90 -0.63 -28.32
CA THR A 597 -18.98 -0.47 -29.30
C THR A 597 -20.22 0.19 -28.68
N PRO A 598 -20.98 1.03 -29.42
CA PRO A 598 -22.14 1.74 -28.85
C PRO A 598 -23.26 0.82 -28.37
N ASP A 599 -23.45 -0.30 -29.07
CA ASP A 599 -24.57 -1.23 -28.91
C ASP A 599 -24.13 -2.59 -28.34
N GLY A 600 -22.85 -2.76 -28.01
CA GLY A 600 -22.28 -4.03 -27.56
C GLY A 600 -22.16 -5.09 -28.65
N THR A 601 -22.37 -4.73 -29.93
CA THR A 601 -22.13 -5.67 -31.03
C THR A 601 -20.65 -6.05 -31.08
N ASP A 602 -20.36 -7.32 -31.35
CA ASP A 602 -18.99 -7.80 -31.43
C ASP A 602 -18.40 -7.46 -32.81
N PRO A 603 -17.44 -6.51 -32.89
CA PRO A 603 -16.89 -6.09 -34.17
C PRO A 603 -16.01 -7.17 -34.79
N ARG A 604 -15.74 -8.30 -34.13
CA ARG A 604 -14.96 -9.41 -34.69
C ARG A 604 -15.72 -10.20 -35.75
N SER A 605 -17.04 -10.06 -35.84
CA SER A 605 -17.84 -10.67 -36.90
C SER A 605 -17.81 -9.80 -38.16
N PRO A 606 -17.19 -10.25 -39.27
CA PRO A 606 -17.08 -9.44 -40.49
C PRO A 606 -18.42 -9.33 -41.23
N ALA A 607 -18.68 -8.15 -41.82
CA ALA A 607 -19.85 -7.96 -42.68
C ALA A 607 -19.73 -8.71 -44.02
N LEU A 608 -18.51 -8.76 -44.58
CA LEU A 608 -18.18 -9.54 -45.77
C LEU A 608 -17.16 -10.63 -45.39
N PRO A 609 -17.59 -11.90 -45.27
CA PRO A 609 -16.68 -12.98 -44.94
C PRO A 609 -15.70 -13.21 -46.10
N LEU A 610 -14.44 -13.37 -45.77
CA LEU A 610 -13.36 -13.77 -46.68
C LEU A 610 -12.60 -14.94 -46.08
N SER A 611 -11.80 -15.62 -46.89
CA SER A 611 -10.88 -16.62 -46.41
C SER A 611 -9.61 -16.59 -47.24
N ALA A 612 -8.56 -16.00 -46.67
CA ALA A 612 -7.23 -15.95 -47.26
C ALA A 612 -6.20 -16.17 -46.15
N THR A 613 -5.34 -17.17 -46.28
CA THR A 613 -4.35 -17.53 -45.25
C THR A 613 -2.95 -17.20 -45.75
N PHE A 614 -2.22 -16.41 -44.96
CA PHE A 614 -0.85 -15.98 -45.22
C PHE A 614 0.11 -16.80 -44.37
N ALA A 615 1.04 -17.49 -45.04
CA ALA A 615 2.09 -18.33 -44.42
C ALA A 615 1.58 -19.25 -43.30
N ASP A 616 0.39 -19.83 -43.48
CA ASP A 616 -0.29 -20.72 -42.53
C ASP A 616 -0.50 -20.16 -41.10
N SER A 617 -0.26 -18.86 -40.90
CA SER A 617 -0.17 -18.23 -39.58
C SER A 617 -1.23 -17.16 -39.36
N ILE A 618 -1.57 -16.39 -40.39
CA ILE A 618 -2.57 -15.31 -40.31
C ILE A 618 -3.65 -15.52 -41.36
N GLN A 619 -4.92 -15.53 -40.95
CA GLN A 619 -6.06 -15.63 -41.85
C GLN A 619 -6.85 -14.32 -41.91
N LEU A 620 -7.09 -13.79 -43.11
CA LEU A 620 -8.12 -12.77 -43.35
C LEU A 620 -9.48 -13.45 -43.33
N THR A 621 -10.29 -13.18 -42.31
CA THR A 621 -11.63 -13.77 -42.14
C THR A 621 -12.74 -12.88 -42.69
N GLY A 622 -12.44 -11.60 -42.95
CA GLY A 622 -13.37 -10.71 -43.65
C GLY A 622 -12.98 -9.24 -43.60
N LEU A 623 -13.85 -8.42 -44.18
CA LEU A 623 -13.71 -6.96 -44.21
C LEU A 623 -15.04 -6.24 -44.05
N THR A 624 -14.96 -4.99 -43.63
CA THR A 624 -16.12 -4.09 -43.49
C THR A 624 -15.77 -2.72 -44.07
N PHE A 625 -16.64 -2.19 -44.95
CA PHE A 625 -16.60 -0.79 -45.41
C PHE A 625 -17.53 0.07 -44.53
N PRO A 626 -17.21 1.34 -44.28
CA PRO A 626 -18.10 2.24 -43.55
C PRO A 626 -19.44 2.37 -44.28
N GLN A 627 -20.55 2.04 -43.62
CA GLN A 627 -21.87 2.50 -44.07
C GLN A 627 -22.04 3.95 -43.63
N SER A 628 -22.47 4.83 -44.54
CA SER A 628 -22.65 6.27 -44.23
C SER A 628 -23.62 6.45 -43.05
N PRO A 629 -23.41 7.40 -42.11
CA PRO A 629 -24.08 7.43 -40.80
C PRO A 629 -25.57 7.86 -40.79
N ASN A 630 -26.32 7.72 -41.89
CA ASN A 630 -27.76 8.01 -41.93
C ASN A 630 -28.45 7.22 -43.05
N PRO A 631 -29.43 6.36 -42.77
CA PRO A 631 -30.31 5.85 -43.82
C PRO A 631 -31.48 6.83 -44.01
N PRO A 632 -31.67 7.46 -45.19
CA PRO A 632 -33.01 7.84 -45.58
C PRO A 632 -33.74 6.55 -45.96
N ILE A 633 -34.79 6.26 -45.21
CA ILE A 633 -35.81 5.28 -45.59
C ILE A 633 -36.33 5.68 -46.98
N SER A 634 -35.93 5.00 -48.06
CA SER A 634 -36.76 4.80 -49.26
C SER A 634 -36.15 3.75 -50.21
N GLN A 635 -36.99 2.75 -50.48
CA GLN A 635 -36.94 1.67 -51.47
C GLN A 635 -36.18 1.95 -52.79
N SER A 636 -35.07 1.25 -53.04
CA SER A 636 -34.74 0.55 -54.31
C SER A 636 -33.35 -0.12 -54.24
N PRO A 637 -33.11 -1.23 -54.98
CA PRO A 637 -31.80 -1.85 -55.08
C PRO A 637 -30.98 -1.15 -56.17
N ASN A 638 -29.91 -0.43 -55.80
CA ASN A 638 -28.94 0.07 -56.77
C ASN A 638 -27.50 -0.04 -56.19
N PRO A 639 -26.57 -0.75 -56.83
CA PRO A 639 -25.19 -0.88 -56.37
C PRO A 639 -24.37 0.32 -56.88
N GLN A 640 -24.53 1.48 -56.25
CA GLN A 640 -23.65 2.63 -56.48
C GLN A 640 -23.43 3.36 -55.15
N SER A 641 -22.44 2.91 -54.38
CA SER A 641 -21.89 3.72 -53.28
C SER A 641 -21.01 4.83 -53.87
N PRO A 642 -21.23 6.11 -53.52
CA PRO A 642 -20.44 7.21 -54.06
C PRO A 642 -19.08 7.27 -53.36
N VAL A 643 -18.08 6.57 -53.92
CA VAL A 643 -16.67 6.66 -53.50
C VAL A 643 -16.04 7.99 -53.95
N SER A 644 -16.73 8.78 -54.79
CA SER A 644 -16.18 9.92 -55.52
C SER A 644 -15.91 11.21 -54.70
N ASN A 645 -16.41 11.33 -53.46
CA ASN A 645 -16.22 12.52 -52.62
C ASN A 645 -15.38 12.28 -51.34
N LEU A 646 -14.79 11.09 -51.18
CA LEU A 646 -13.96 10.77 -50.02
C LEU A 646 -12.50 11.14 -50.30
N GLN A 647 -11.85 11.89 -49.40
CA GLN A 647 -10.39 12.13 -49.45
C GLN A 647 -9.58 10.91 -48.99
N SER A 648 -10.23 9.96 -48.32
CA SER A 648 -9.65 8.69 -47.90
C SER A 648 -10.74 7.64 -47.72
N LEU A 649 -10.38 6.37 -47.88
CA LEU A 649 -11.26 5.22 -47.75
C LEU A 649 -10.86 4.41 -46.49
N PRO A 650 -11.65 4.46 -45.40
CA PRO A 650 -11.44 3.59 -44.26
C PRO A 650 -11.88 2.16 -44.61
N ILE A 651 -11.07 1.17 -44.25
CA ILE A 651 -11.32 -0.25 -44.48
C ILE A 651 -10.99 -0.99 -43.19
N THR A 652 -11.98 -1.70 -42.63
CA THR A 652 -11.78 -2.53 -41.44
C THR A 652 -11.52 -3.96 -41.87
N PHE A 653 -10.38 -4.52 -41.48
CA PHE A 653 -10.04 -5.92 -41.71
C PHE A 653 -10.18 -6.74 -40.43
N HIS A 654 -10.56 -8.01 -40.60
CA HIS A 654 -10.72 -8.98 -39.54
C HIS A 654 -9.70 -10.10 -39.77
N TRP A 655 -8.72 -10.20 -38.88
CA TRP A 655 -7.63 -11.15 -38.97
C TRP A 655 -7.75 -12.17 -37.86
N GLN A 656 -7.61 -13.46 -38.16
CA GLN A 656 -7.50 -14.53 -37.17
C GLN A 656 -6.09 -15.10 -37.17
N THR A 657 -5.49 -15.18 -35.98
CA THR A 657 -4.18 -15.80 -35.79
C THR A 657 -4.35 -17.30 -35.69
N LEU A 658 -3.73 -18.05 -36.60
CA LEU A 658 -3.75 -19.51 -36.59
C LEU A 658 -2.56 -20.08 -35.80
N GLN A 659 -1.39 -19.46 -35.95
CA GLN A 659 -0.13 -19.83 -35.29
C GLN A 659 0.65 -18.56 -34.89
N PRO A 660 1.49 -18.62 -33.83
CA PRO A 660 2.33 -17.49 -33.45
C PRO A 660 3.24 -17.05 -34.60
N THR A 661 3.37 -15.75 -34.82
CA THR A 661 4.32 -15.23 -35.82
C THR A 661 5.65 -14.89 -35.14
N PRO A 662 6.81 -15.27 -35.73
CA PRO A 662 8.11 -15.10 -35.09
C PRO A 662 8.63 -13.66 -35.11
N LYS A 663 8.02 -12.77 -35.93
CA LYS A 663 8.42 -11.38 -36.13
C LYS A 663 7.23 -10.52 -36.56
N PRO A 664 7.30 -9.19 -36.36
CA PRO A 664 6.25 -8.28 -36.82
C PRO A 664 6.17 -8.24 -38.35
N TYR A 665 4.96 -8.32 -38.90
CA TYR A 665 4.68 -8.13 -40.32
C TYR A 665 3.90 -6.82 -40.56
N THR A 666 4.16 -6.19 -41.70
CA THR A 666 3.49 -4.97 -42.15
C THR A 666 2.35 -5.33 -43.09
N VAL A 667 1.16 -4.77 -42.84
CA VAL A 667 0.02 -4.88 -43.75
C VAL A 667 0.18 -3.83 -44.84
N PHE A 668 -0.01 -4.24 -46.10
CA PHE A 668 -0.14 -3.31 -47.21
C PHE A 668 -1.56 -3.29 -47.75
N LEU A 669 -2.01 -2.12 -48.17
CA LEU A 669 -3.21 -1.89 -48.97
C LEU A 669 -2.80 -1.20 -50.25
N GLN A 670 -3.22 -1.71 -51.40
CA GLN A 670 -2.94 -1.08 -52.69
C GLN A 670 -4.21 -1.01 -53.51
N LEU A 671 -4.46 0.17 -54.08
CA LEU A 671 -5.48 0.39 -55.08
C LEU A 671 -4.84 0.35 -56.46
N LEU A 672 -5.24 -0.61 -57.27
CA LEU A 672 -4.73 -0.83 -58.62
C LEU A 672 -5.73 -0.32 -59.65
N ASN A 673 -5.26 0.36 -60.70
CA ASN A 673 -6.08 0.67 -61.86
C ASN A 673 -6.22 -0.55 -62.81
N GLN A 674 -6.94 -0.36 -63.92
CA GLN A 674 -7.14 -1.37 -64.96
C GLN A 674 -5.84 -1.89 -65.61
N ASN A 675 -4.75 -1.10 -65.58
CA ASN A 675 -3.44 -1.49 -66.09
C ASN A 675 -2.60 -2.27 -65.04
N GLY A 676 -3.11 -2.41 -63.81
CA GLY A 676 -2.38 -3.00 -62.68
C GLY A 676 -1.41 -2.04 -61.99
N GLU A 677 -1.46 -0.75 -62.29
CA GLU A 677 -0.61 0.27 -61.66
C GLU A 677 -1.22 0.69 -60.31
N VAL A 678 -0.37 0.84 -59.29
CA VAL A 678 -0.77 1.33 -57.97
C VAL A 678 -1.08 2.82 -58.07
N VAL A 679 -2.35 3.19 -57.91
CA VAL A 679 -2.83 4.59 -57.90
C VAL A 679 -2.89 5.17 -56.50
N SER A 680 -3.00 4.33 -55.48
CA SER A 680 -2.86 4.70 -54.08
C SER A 680 -2.43 3.49 -53.26
N GLY A 681 -1.74 3.73 -52.14
CA GLY A 681 -1.33 2.69 -51.22
C GLY A 681 -1.25 3.19 -49.79
N TRP A 682 -1.30 2.24 -48.87
CA TRP A 682 -1.05 2.45 -47.45
C TRP A 682 -0.36 1.24 -46.87
N ASP A 683 0.65 1.47 -46.04
CA ASP A 683 1.44 0.42 -45.40
C ASP A 683 1.59 0.75 -43.92
N SER A 684 1.17 -0.15 -43.05
CA SER A 684 1.40 -0.01 -41.61
C SER A 684 1.38 -1.36 -40.91
N GLN A 685 2.14 -1.47 -39.83
CA GLN A 685 1.91 -2.56 -38.88
C GLN A 685 0.51 -2.41 -38.28
N PRO A 686 -0.15 -3.52 -37.88
CA PRO A 686 -1.45 -3.46 -37.24
C PRO A 686 -1.46 -2.55 -36.01
N PHE A 687 -2.59 -1.86 -35.83
CA PHE A 687 -2.86 -0.93 -34.74
C PHE A 687 -1.77 0.16 -34.62
N ASN A 688 -1.36 0.73 -35.76
CA ASN A 688 -0.30 1.73 -35.90
C ASN A 688 1.04 1.32 -35.27
N GLY A 689 1.36 0.02 -35.28
CA GLY A 689 2.59 -0.53 -34.70
C GLY A 689 2.54 -0.73 -33.18
N LEU A 690 1.43 -0.39 -32.52
CA LEU A 690 1.28 -0.61 -31.08
C LEU A 690 0.94 -2.07 -30.74
N TYR A 691 0.34 -2.83 -31.66
CA TYR A 691 0.00 -4.24 -31.46
C TYR A 691 0.37 -5.10 -32.70
N PRO A 692 1.68 -5.27 -32.97
CA PRO A 692 2.16 -5.99 -34.15
C PRO A 692 1.85 -7.50 -34.10
N THR A 693 1.94 -8.16 -35.26
CA THR A 693 1.49 -9.55 -35.46
C THR A 693 2.18 -10.58 -34.57
N ASN A 694 3.40 -10.31 -34.10
CA ASN A 694 4.15 -11.21 -33.20
C ASN A 694 3.66 -11.18 -31.76
N LEU A 695 2.78 -10.23 -31.40
CA LEU A 695 2.09 -10.21 -30.11
C LEU A 695 0.74 -10.94 -30.14
N TRP A 696 0.26 -11.32 -31.33
CA TRP A 696 -1.06 -11.93 -31.46
C TRP A 696 -1.06 -13.37 -30.91
N SER A 697 -2.07 -13.67 -30.09
CA SER A 697 -2.23 -15.01 -29.51
C SER A 697 -2.91 -15.96 -30.51
N PRO A 698 -2.57 -17.27 -30.54
CA PRO A 698 -3.29 -18.25 -31.36
C PRO A 698 -4.80 -18.23 -31.09
N GLY A 699 -5.60 -18.22 -32.15
CA GLY A 699 -7.05 -18.08 -32.11
C GLY A 699 -7.56 -16.65 -31.94
N GLU A 700 -6.70 -15.66 -31.64
CA GLU A 700 -7.09 -14.26 -31.48
C GLU A 700 -7.62 -13.68 -32.80
N VAL A 701 -8.75 -12.97 -32.71
CA VAL A 701 -9.30 -12.18 -33.83
C VAL A 701 -9.01 -10.70 -33.61
N VAL A 702 -8.18 -10.15 -34.49
CA VAL A 702 -7.75 -8.75 -34.50
C VAL A 702 -8.54 -7.99 -35.56
N VAL A 703 -9.24 -6.95 -35.13
CA VAL A 703 -10.04 -6.05 -35.99
C VAL A 703 -9.35 -4.70 -36.01
N ASP A 704 -8.94 -4.26 -37.17
CA ASP A 704 -8.20 -3.02 -37.33
C ASP A 704 -8.65 -2.25 -38.56
N THR A 705 -8.61 -0.92 -38.48
CA THR A 705 -9.11 -0.02 -39.54
C THR A 705 -7.97 0.74 -40.16
N PHE A 706 -7.74 0.49 -41.44
CA PHE A 706 -6.73 1.14 -42.27
C PHE A 706 -7.38 2.23 -43.10
N THR A 707 -6.74 3.39 -43.21
CA THR A 707 -7.28 4.53 -43.95
C THR A 707 -6.45 4.73 -45.22
N LEU A 708 -6.98 4.27 -46.35
CA LEU A 708 -6.33 4.40 -47.64
C LEU A 708 -6.53 5.83 -48.17
N PRO A 709 -5.47 6.64 -48.35
CA PRO A 709 -5.62 7.97 -48.94
C PRO A 709 -6.12 7.88 -50.39
N LEU A 710 -6.95 8.82 -50.83
CA LEU A 710 -7.38 8.91 -52.23
C LEU A 710 -6.74 10.13 -52.90
N PRO A 711 -6.40 10.08 -54.21
CA PRO A 711 -5.79 11.21 -54.89
C PRO A 711 -6.66 12.48 -54.81
N GLU A 712 -6.05 13.64 -54.55
CA GLU A 712 -6.76 14.93 -54.39
C GLU A 712 -7.57 15.34 -55.63
N GLY A 713 -7.17 14.87 -56.82
CA GLY A 713 -7.88 15.08 -58.09
C GLY A 713 -9.05 14.12 -58.35
N GLY A 714 -9.36 13.23 -57.40
CA GLY A 714 -10.30 12.12 -57.59
C GLY A 714 -9.68 10.97 -58.39
N LEU A 715 -10.41 9.87 -58.45
CA LEU A 715 -10.04 8.70 -59.26
C LEU A 715 -10.67 8.84 -60.66
N PRO A 716 -9.90 8.71 -61.75
CA PRO A 716 -10.46 8.66 -63.11
C PRO A 716 -11.50 7.55 -63.27
N SER A 717 -12.46 7.72 -64.20
CA SER A 717 -13.40 6.65 -64.55
C SER A 717 -12.65 5.41 -65.04
N GLY A 718 -13.06 4.23 -64.56
CA GLY A 718 -12.41 2.97 -64.87
C GLY A 718 -12.58 1.91 -63.78
N ALA A 719 -12.08 0.71 -64.06
CA ALA A 719 -12.08 -0.40 -63.13
C ALA A 719 -10.87 -0.34 -62.19
N TYR A 720 -11.12 -0.54 -60.90
CA TYR A 720 -10.11 -0.57 -59.85
C TYR A 720 -10.21 -1.85 -59.02
N ARG A 721 -9.06 -2.33 -58.55
CA ARG A 721 -8.95 -3.47 -57.64
C ARG A 721 -8.26 -3.03 -56.36
N LEU A 722 -8.88 -3.30 -55.23
CA LEU A 722 -8.27 -3.14 -53.93
C LEU A 722 -7.64 -4.48 -53.52
N ILE A 723 -6.35 -4.45 -53.22
CA ILE A 723 -5.60 -5.63 -52.78
C ILE A 723 -4.97 -5.39 -51.40
N THR A 724 -4.75 -6.47 -50.65
CA THR A 724 -4.01 -6.44 -49.39
C THR A 724 -3.18 -7.70 -49.20
N GLY A 725 -2.17 -7.60 -48.35
CA GLY A 725 -1.33 -8.72 -47.93
C GLY A 725 -0.38 -8.27 -46.83
N PHE A 726 0.56 -9.16 -46.49
CA PHE A 726 1.59 -8.86 -45.50
C PHE A 726 2.98 -8.95 -46.12
N TYR A 727 3.91 -8.17 -45.58
CA TYR A 727 5.33 -8.31 -45.88
C TYR A 727 6.19 -8.11 -44.64
N ASP A 728 7.39 -8.65 -44.68
CA ASP A 728 8.44 -8.37 -43.72
C ASP A 728 9.08 -7.02 -44.06
N PHE A 729 9.01 -6.06 -43.12
CA PHE A 729 9.51 -4.71 -43.32
C PHE A 729 11.03 -4.67 -43.57
N GLU A 730 11.80 -5.53 -42.91
CA GLU A 730 13.27 -5.51 -43.02
C GLU A 730 13.74 -6.04 -44.39
N THR A 731 13.10 -7.10 -44.87
CA THR A 731 13.52 -7.79 -46.10
C THR A 731 12.71 -7.37 -47.33
N GLY A 732 11.56 -6.73 -47.14
CA GLY A 732 10.57 -6.46 -48.19
C GLY A 732 9.85 -7.72 -48.70
N GLN A 733 10.12 -8.90 -48.10
CA GLN A 733 9.58 -10.16 -48.59
C GLN A 733 8.09 -10.28 -48.25
N ARG A 734 7.26 -10.51 -49.29
CA ARG A 734 5.83 -10.72 -49.13
C ARG A 734 5.50 -12.14 -48.66
N LEU A 735 4.47 -12.25 -47.83
CA LEU A 735 3.93 -13.52 -47.36
C LEU A 735 3.02 -14.13 -48.42
N LEU A 736 3.21 -15.41 -48.68
CA LEU A 736 2.46 -16.13 -49.72
C LEU A 736 1.17 -16.73 -49.19
N LEU A 737 0.17 -16.78 -50.07
CA LEU A 737 -1.05 -17.55 -49.94
C LEU A 737 -0.84 -19.00 -50.43
N ALA A 738 -1.82 -19.86 -50.15
CA ALA A 738 -1.81 -21.26 -50.57
C ALA A 738 -1.71 -21.45 -52.10
N ASP A 739 -2.17 -20.49 -52.90
CA ASP A 739 -2.09 -20.49 -54.35
C ASP A 739 -0.78 -19.85 -54.89
N SER A 740 0.19 -19.59 -54.00
CA SER A 740 1.46 -18.90 -54.29
C SER A 740 1.33 -17.43 -54.71
N SER A 741 0.13 -16.83 -54.64
CA SER A 741 0.00 -15.38 -54.73
C SER A 741 0.51 -14.70 -53.46
N ASP A 742 0.84 -13.42 -53.54
CA ASP A 742 1.41 -12.59 -52.46
C ASP A 742 0.43 -11.52 -51.95
N PHE A 743 -0.80 -11.50 -52.49
CA PHE A 743 -1.89 -10.61 -52.10
C PHE A 743 -3.26 -11.26 -52.33
N VAL A 744 -4.26 -10.77 -51.62
CA VAL A 744 -5.68 -11.08 -51.87
C VAL A 744 -6.37 -9.87 -52.47
N VAL A 745 -7.19 -10.08 -53.50
CA VAL A 745 -8.10 -9.06 -54.03
C VAL A 745 -9.33 -9.01 -53.13
N VAL A 746 -9.52 -7.90 -52.44
CA VAL A 746 -10.58 -7.75 -51.42
C VAL A 746 -11.81 -7.03 -51.93
N SER A 747 -11.68 -6.22 -52.98
CA SER A 747 -12.80 -5.56 -53.64
C SER A 747 -12.45 -5.15 -55.07
N VAL A 748 -13.47 -5.09 -55.93
CA VAL A 748 -13.39 -4.58 -57.30
C VAL A 748 -14.51 -3.57 -57.48
N PHE A 749 -14.18 -2.38 -57.99
CA PHE A 749 -15.17 -1.33 -58.22
C PHE A 749 -14.93 -0.62 -59.55
N GLU A 750 -16.02 -0.25 -60.22
CA GLU A 750 -15.99 0.57 -61.43
C GLU A 750 -16.48 1.99 -61.09
N LEU A 751 -15.68 2.98 -61.49
CA LEU A 751 -16.04 4.38 -61.41
C LEU A 751 -16.51 4.86 -62.78
N ASN A 752 -17.72 5.43 -62.82
CA ASN A 752 -18.34 5.97 -64.03
C ASN A 752 -17.97 7.43 -64.24
#